data_AF-A0A963E9U7-F1
#
_entry.id   AF-A0A963E9U7-F1
#
_cell.length_a   1.000
_cell.length_b   1.000
_cell.length_c   1.000
_cell.angle_alpha   90.00
_cell.angle_beta   90.00
_cell.angle_gamma   90.00
#
_symmetry.space_group_name_H-M   'P 1'
#
loop_
_entity.id
_entity.type
_entity.pdbx_description
1 polymer ?
#
loop_
_entity_poly.entity_id
_entity_poly.type
_entity_poly.pdbx_seq_one_letter_code
_entity_poly.pdbx_strand_id
1 'polypeptide(L)'
;MLRQQIQRTPLLFGDDVNAKREEIRAYFHGTLDCYELLFKTLRNDEAYYNKPITLRHPLIFYYGHTATFFVNKLVLAGLVTERINPKFESMFAVGVDEMSWDDLDNTHYDWPSVAEVTEYRNKMRSLVDRLISDLPLTLPITWESPFWPILMGIEHEQIHLETSSVLIRQHAMHYVQPHEAWRPCEKTGTAPENVLIDVMPGTITIGKNKNTHEHYGWDNEYGLHNADIAAFQAGKYLVSNQEYLSFIDANGYQIDDYWEEEGLSWRNFTKAEHPPFWVKKDDAWSMRTMTDEIPMPWDWPVDVNYHEAKAFCNWKAKTTGQPFRLPTEDEWYRLYDLAGLSEVPHDKKAVGNLHLDYYASSCPVTEFPQGEFYDIVGNVWQWTETPTYPFEGFDVHPLYDDFTTPTFDNKHNLIKGGAWISCGNESLRSSRYAFRRHFFQHAGFRYVVSNAPATLQSSNYETDKLLSEYAEFHYGDTYFDVPNFPETLAEIAIKAMGDRPARKALDLGCASGRSTFELARHFDHVTGIDFSARFIGQGVQLAQQGILRYTLTDEGDLVFYKERTLTGLGLDHVKDKVEFYQGDACNLKPLFSGYDLILAANLIDRLYDPAKLLNSIHTRINTGGLLMITSPYTWLTEHTKREFWVGGFKRDGENFTTLDGLKEILGKHFKLIQGPQSVPFVIRETSRKHQHTLSEVTIWEKVS
;
A
#
# COMPACT_ATOMS: atom_id res chain seq x y z
N MET A 1 11.83 5.31 40.51
CA MET A 1 12.05 6.46 39.60
C MET A 1 11.53 6.19 38.17
N LEU A 2 10.81 5.09 37.91
CA LEU A 2 10.97 4.31 36.67
C LEU A 2 9.75 4.25 35.71
N ARG A 3 8.82 5.19 35.83
CA ARG A 3 8.02 5.67 34.71
C ARG A 3 7.96 7.18 34.85
N GLN A 4 8.94 7.89 34.28
CA GLN A 4 8.69 9.29 33.96
C GLN A 4 7.43 9.28 33.08
N GLN A 5 6.47 10.15 33.40
CA GLN A 5 5.27 10.27 32.59
C GLN A 5 5.73 10.61 31.17
N ILE A 6 5.48 9.70 30.22
CA ILE A 6 5.85 9.93 28.82
C ILE A 6 5.16 11.22 28.41
N GLN A 7 5.97 12.19 27.99
CA GLN A 7 5.46 13.49 27.58
C GLN A 7 4.48 13.30 26.42
N ARG A 8 3.42 14.11 26.39
CA ARG A 8 2.45 14.09 25.29
C ARG A 8 3.06 14.77 24.06
N THR A 9 2.51 14.50 22.88
CA THR A 9 2.88 15.21 21.65
C THR A 9 2.76 16.71 21.90
N PRO A 10 3.85 17.48 21.71
CA PRO A 10 3.82 18.92 21.88
C PRO A 10 2.83 19.58 20.95
N LEU A 11 2.15 20.62 21.44
CA LEU A 11 1.42 21.54 20.57
C LEU A 11 2.41 22.25 19.62
N LEU A 12 1.99 22.52 18.39
CA LEU A 12 2.84 23.17 17.39
C LEU A 12 2.89 24.69 17.54
N PHE A 13 1.99 25.26 18.34
CA PHE A 13 1.93 26.68 18.68
C PHE A 13 2.29 26.94 20.15
N GLY A 14 2.45 28.22 20.49
CA GLY A 14 2.73 28.69 21.84
C GLY A 14 3.23 30.14 21.84
N ASP A 15 3.26 30.76 23.02
CA ASP A 15 3.63 32.17 23.18
C ASP A 15 5.11 32.36 23.61
N ASP A 16 5.78 31.29 24.04
CA ASP A 16 7.17 31.30 24.48
C ASP A 16 8.01 30.27 23.70
N VAL A 17 8.87 30.79 22.83
CA VAL A 17 9.77 29.99 21.98
C VAL A 17 10.79 29.19 22.80
N ASN A 18 11.27 29.73 23.92
CA ASN A 18 12.25 29.02 24.75
C ASN A 18 11.59 27.89 25.53
N ALA A 19 10.38 28.13 26.07
CA ALA A 19 9.61 27.07 26.71
C ALA A 19 9.26 25.94 25.71
N LYS A 20 8.83 26.29 24.49
CA LYS A 20 8.53 25.31 23.43
C LYS A 20 9.77 24.50 23.03
N ARG A 21 10.93 25.12 22.97
CA ARG A 21 12.19 24.44 22.69
C ARG A 21 12.51 23.40 23.74
N GLU A 22 12.44 23.76 25.03
CA GLU A 22 12.70 22.82 26.13
C GLU A 22 11.66 21.71 26.21
N GLU A 23 10.39 21.98 25.87
CA GLU A 23 9.35 20.97 25.75
C GLU A 23 9.69 19.94 24.66
N ILE A 24 10.02 20.39 23.43
CA ILE A 24 10.41 19.49 22.33
C ILE A 24 11.68 18.70 22.69
N ARG A 25 12.64 19.35 23.34
CA ARG A 25 13.89 18.73 23.79
C ARG A 25 13.64 17.63 24.82
N ALA A 26 12.77 17.89 25.80
CA ALA A 26 12.40 16.90 26.79
C ALA A 26 11.58 15.75 26.17
N TYR A 27 10.73 16.05 25.18
CA TYR A 27 9.95 15.05 24.45
C TYR A 27 10.86 14.13 23.62
N PHE A 28 11.86 14.70 22.95
CA PHE A 28 12.91 13.96 22.25
C PHE A 28 13.64 13.00 23.20
N HIS A 29 14.20 13.50 24.30
CA HIS A 29 14.94 12.63 25.23
C HIS A 29 14.08 11.58 25.91
N GLY A 30 12.86 11.93 26.32
CA GLY A 30 11.92 10.97 26.93
C GLY A 30 11.54 9.83 25.98
N THR A 31 11.37 10.14 24.69
CA THR A 31 11.09 9.14 23.64
C THR A 31 12.27 8.18 23.47
N LEU A 32 13.49 8.71 23.33
CA LEU A 32 14.71 7.90 23.19
C LEU A 32 14.95 7.01 24.43
N ASP A 33 14.79 7.57 25.63
CA ASP A 33 14.98 6.82 26.87
C ASP A 33 13.95 5.69 27.00
N CYS A 34 12.69 5.92 26.61
CA CYS A 34 11.65 4.89 26.60
C CYS A 34 11.96 3.78 25.58
N TYR A 35 12.35 4.14 24.36
CA TYR A 35 12.72 3.20 23.31
C TYR A 35 13.92 2.34 23.72
N GLU A 36 14.97 2.93 24.27
CA GLU A 36 16.15 2.18 24.73
C GLU A 36 15.85 1.28 25.93
N LEU A 37 14.92 1.70 26.80
CA LEU A 37 14.45 0.88 27.92
C LEU A 37 13.69 -0.36 27.46
N LEU A 38 13.01 -0.32 26.31
CA LEU A 38 12.35 -1.48 25.73
C LEU A 38 13.36 -2.60 25.43
N PHE A 39 14.51 -2.26 24.86
CA PHE A 39 15.56 -3.24 24.52
C PHE A 39 16.26 -3.85 25.74
N LYS A 40 16.11 -3.28 26.94
CA LYS A 40 16.57 -3.92 28.20
C LYS A 40 15.78 -5.18 28.57
N THR A 41 14.65 -5.43 27.91
CA THR A 41 13.90 -6.69 28.02
C THR A 41 14.56 -7.84 27.24
N LEU A 42 15.58 -7.57 26.42
CA LEU A 42 16.38 -8.61 25.78
C LEU A 42 17.42 -9.16 26.77
N ARG A 43 17.56 -10.49 26.81
CA ARG A 43 18.37 -11.19 27.80
C ARG A 43 19.88 -11.07 27.55
N ASN A 44 20.28 -11.00 26.29
CA ASN A 44 21.67 -10.96 25.85
C ASN A 44 21.78 -10.42 24.41
N ASP A 45 23.01 -10.18 23.95
CA ASP A 45 23.27 -9.66 22.59
C ASP A 45 22.76 -10.59 21.49
N GLU A 46 22.77 -11.91 21.71
CA GLU A 46 22.27 -12.88 20.73
C GLU A 46 20.79 -12.64 20.36
N ALA A 47 19.98 -12.16 21.32
CA ALA A 47 18.59 -11.79 21.10
C ALA A 47 18.40 -10.62 20.11
N TYR A 48 19.43 -9.81 19.87
CA TYR A 48 19.35 -8.72 18.89
C TYR A 48 19.47 -9.22 17.46
N TYR A 49 20.18 -10.33 17.22
CA TYR A 49 20.50 -10.80 15.87
C TYR A 49 19.60 -11.93 15.39
N ASN A 50 18.92 -12.62 16.31
CA ASN A 50 17.94 -13.63 15.93
C ASN A 50 16.63 -12.96 15.50
N LYS A 51 16.10 -13.40 14.36
CA LYS A 51 14.81 -12.91 13.86
C LYS A 51 13.67 -13.44 14.75
N PRO A 52 12.79 -12.57 15.29
CA PRO A 52 11.61 -13.03 16.01
C PRO A 52 10.65 -13.82 15.10
N ILE A 53 10.50 -13.37 13.84
CA ILE A 53 9.74 -14.04 12.78
C ILE A 53 10.46 -13.91 11.44
N THR A 54 10.17 -14.80 10.49
CA THR A 54 10.84 -14.84 9.18
C THR A 54 10.58 -13.62 8.30
N LEU A 55 9.42 -12.99 8.49
CA LEU A 55 8.91 -11.84 7.72
C LEU A 55 9.44 -10.48 8.20
N ARG A 56 10.41 -10.47 9.13
CA ARG A 56 10.93 -9.25 9.76
C ARG A 56 12.44 -9.29 9.86
N HIS A 57 13.06 -8.11 9.93
CA HIS A 57 14.47 -7.99 10.27
C HIS A 57 14.73 -8.38 11.75
N PRO A 58 15.97 -8.70 12.12
CA PRO A 58 16.34 -8.91 13.52
C PRO A 58 16.27 -7.60 14.33
N LEU A 59 16.14 -7.68 15.66
CA LEU A 59 15.95 -6.51 16.54
C LEU A 59 17.11 -5.49 16.49
N ILE A 60 18.32 -5.90 16.10
CA ILE A 60 19.45 -4.99 15.87
C ILE A 60 19.15 -3.97 14.76
N PHE A 61 18.39 -4.36 13.74
CA PHE A 61 17.94 -3.46 12.68
C PHE A 61 17.09 -2.35 13.27
N TYR A 62 16.03 -2.70 14.00
CA TYR A 62 15.12 -1.73 14.62
C TYR A 62 15.83 -0.81 15.62
N TYR A 63 16.80 -1.35 16.36
CA TYR A 63 17.61 -0.57 17.30
C TYR A 63 18.46 0.51 16.60
N GLY A 64 19.00 0.21 15.41
CA GLY A 64 19.77 1.17 14.60
C GLY A 64 18.92 2.06 13.68
N HIS A 65 17.79 1.55 13.21
CA HIS A 65 16.94 2.14 12.18
C HIS A 65 16.40 3.51 12.58
N THR A 66 15.85 3.67 13.78
CA THR A 66 15.28 4.97 14.19
C THR A 66 16.32 6.08 14.24
N ALA A 67 17.54 5.78 14.69
CA ALA A 67 18.64 6.75 14.68
C ALA A 67 19.11 7.08 13.25
N THR A 68 19.16 6.10 12.36
CA THR A 68 19.41 6.31 10.92
C THR A 68 18.33 7.15 10.27
N PHE A 69 17.06 6.93 10.63
CA PHE A 69 15.95 7.72 10.13
C PHE A 69 16.11 9.20 10.47
N PHE A 70 16.41 9.54 11.73
CA PHE A 70 16.73 10.92 12.14
C PHE A 70 17.81 11.53 11.25
N VAL A 71 18.97 10.87 11.15
CA VAL A 71 20.10 11.41 10.37
C VAL A 71 19.73 11.60 8.91
N ASN A 72 19.06 10.62 8.28
CA ASN A 72 18.66 10.70 6.88
C ASN A 72 17.69 11.86 6.62
N LYS A 73 16.65 12.02 7.43
CA LYS A 73 15.67 13.10 7.25
C LYS A 73 16.27 14.48 7.53
N LEU A 74 17.18 14.59 8.50
CA LEU A 74 17.90 15.84 8.77
C LEU A 74 18.89 16.22 7.66
N VAL A 75 19.52 15.23 7.01
CA VAL A 75 20.36 15.45 5.82
C VAL A 75 19.51 15.90 4.63
N LEU A 76 18.37 15.23 4.38
CA LEU A 76 17.44 15.63 3.31
C LEU A 76 16.88 17.04 3.51
N ALA A 77 16.60 17.42 4.77
CA ALA A 77 16.18 18.78 5.13
C ALA A 77 17.30 19.83 5.05
N GLY A 78 18.55 19.44 4.78
CA GLY A 78 19.70 20.34 4.73
C GLY A 78 20.15 20.87 6.09
N LEU A 79 19.68 20.29 7.21
CA LEU A 79 20.04 20.69 8.57
C LEU A 79 21.35 20.06 9.04
N VAL A 80 21.74 18.95 8.41
CA VAL A 80 22.98 18.22 8.65
C VAL A 80 23.66 17.99 7.31
N THR A 81 24.93 18.39 7.19
CA THR A 81 25.72 18.21 5.95
C THR A 81 26.67 17.01 6.02
N GLU A 82 27.06 16.59 7.23
CA GLU A 82 27.95 15.46 7.46
C GLU A 82 27.23 14.31 8.15
N ARG A 83 27.29 13.13 7.54
CA ARG A 83 26.76 11.87 8.07
C ARG A 83 27.56 11.40 9.28
N ILE A 84 26.91 10.78 10.26
CA ILE A 84 27.57 10.27 11.47
C ILE A 84 28.31 8.96 11.14
N ASN A 85 27.66 8.05 10.42
CA ASN A 85 28.21 6.79 9.96
C ASN A 85 27.50 6.34 8.67
N PRO A 86 28.04 6.68 7.48
CA PRO A 86 27.44 6.32 6.20
C PRO A 86 27.18 4.82 6.00
N LYS A 87 28.01 3.93 6.59
CA LYS A 87 27.80 2.47 6.51
C LYS A 87 26.52 2.08 7.24
N PHE A 88 26.33 2.56 8.47
CA PHE A 88 25.13 2.26 9.26
C PHE A 88 23.89 2.91 8.66
N GLU A 89 24.04 4.15 8.20
CA GLU A 89 22.95 4.90 7.59
C GLU A 89 22.48 4.29 6.28
N SER A 90 23.34 3.59 5.54
CA SER A 90 22.92 2.78 4.39
C SER A 90 22.32 1.44 4.81
N MET A 91 22.91 0.77 5.81
CA MET A 91 22.50 -0.57 6.24
C MET A 91 21.12 -0.59 6.90
N PHE A 92 20.81 0.44 7.70
CA PHE A 92 19.54 0.53 8.43
C PHE A 92 18.49 1.39 7.71
N ALA A 93 18.74 1.88 6.49
CA ALA A 93 17.79 2.74 5.76
C ALA A 93 16.79 1.99 4.87
N VAL A 94 16.78 0.65 4.92
CA VAL A 94 15.79 -0.16 4.20
C VAL A 94 14.40 0.04 4.80
N GLY A 95 13.36 -0.09 3.98
CA GLY A 95 11.97 -0.10 4.41
C GLY A 95 11.67 -1.24 5.39
N VAL A 96 10.46 -1.23 5.95
CA VAL A 96 10.01 -2.22 6.97
C VAL A 96 8.72 -2.92 6.54
N ASP A 97 8.12 -2.50 5.42
CA ASP A 97 6.97 -3.16 4.81
C ASP A 97 7.43 -4.16 3.75
N GLU A 98 6.69 -5.26 3.60
CA GLU A 98 6.90 -6.38 2.66
C GLU A 98 6.72 -5.99 1.18
N MET A 99 6.92 -4.73 0.82
CA MET A 99 7.10 -4.33 -0.57
C MET A 99 8.41 -4.94 -1.07
N SER A 100 8.49 -5.25 -2.36
CA SER A 100 9.61 -5.95 -3.02
C SER A 100 10.99 -5.25 -2.95
N TRP A 101 11.10 -4.22 -2.12
CA TRP A 101 12.31 -3.45 -1.80
C TRP A 101 13.08 -4.04 -0.61
N ASP A 102 12.43 -4.87 0.21
CA ASP A 102 13.05 -5.50 1.38
C ASP A 102 13.72 -6.82 0.95
N ASP A 103 15.04 -6.75 0.75
CA ASP A 103 15.88 -7.94 0.59
C ASP A 103 16.00 -8.65 1.95
N LEU A 104 14.97 -9.45 2.32
CA LEU A 104 14.94 -10.25 3.55
C LEU A 104 15.98 -11.39 3.56
N ASP A 105 16.77 -11.51 2.49
CA ASP A 105 17.86 -12.48 2.36
C ASP A 105 19.01 -12.14 3.33
N ASN A 106 19.08 -12.92 4.40
CA ASN A 106 20.08 -12.80 5.45
C ASN A 106 21.51 -13.17 5.01
N THR A 107 21.71 -13.70 3.80
CA THR A 107 23.03 -14.18 3.38
C THR A 107 24.07 -13.07 3.17
N HIS A 108 23.68 -11.79 3.27
CA HIS A 108 24.54 -10.64 2.95
C HIS A 108 24.67 -9.54 4.02
N TYR A 109 24.07 -9.65 5.21
CA TYR A 109 24.14 -8.56 6.22
C TYR A 109 25.17 -8.81 7.35
N ASP A 110 26.24 -8.01 7.34
CA ASP A 110 27.26 -7.90 8.39
C ASP A 110 26.82 -6.90 9.47
N TRP A 111 25.86 -7.31 10.32
CA TRP A 111 25.29 -6.42 11.35
C TRP A 111 26.37 -5.98 12.36
N PRO A 112 26.44 -4.68 12.71
CA PRO A 112 27.35 -4.17 13.73
C PRO A 112 27.00 -4.68 15.12
N SER A 113 27.96 -4.61 16.05
CA SER A 113 27.73 -4.99 17.43
C SER A 113 26.72 -4.06 18.12
N VAL A 114 26.01 -4.58 19.13
CA VAL A 114 25.08 -3.78 19.96
C VAL A 114 25.76 -2.53 20.51
N ALA A 115 27.01 -2.65 20.97
CA ALA A 115 27.79 -1.53 21.49
C ALA A 115 28.08 -0.46 20.43
N GLU A 116 28.41 -0.85 19.19
CA GLU A 116 28.62 0.10 18.09
C GLU A 116 27.33 0.81 17.69
N VAL A 117 26.20 0.11 17.67
CA VAL A 117 24.88 0.71 17.40
C VAL A 117 24.49 1.66 18.53
N THR A 118 24.70 1.29 19.80
CA THR A 118 24.48 2.18 20.94
C THR A 118 25.33 3.45 20.84
N GLU A 119 26.61 3.32 20.48
CA GLU A 119 27.48 4.50 20.29
C GLU A 119 27.00 5.39 19.14
N TYR A 120 26.52 4.79 18.05
CA TYR A 120 25.89 5.53 16.94
C TYR A 120 24.63 6.28 17.38
N ARG A 121 23.74 5.63 18.15
CA ARG A 121 22.55 6.27 18.74
C ARG A 121 22.93 7.43 19.67
N ASN A 122 23.96 7.28 20.51
CA ASN A 122 24.45 8.36 21.37
C ASN A 122 24.93 9.58 20.58
N LYS A 123 25.65 9.36 19.47
CA LYS A 123 26.07 10.44 18.58
C LYS A 123 24.89 11.13 17.91
N MET A 124 23.90 10.37 17.43
CA MET A 124 22.66 10.92 16.90
C MET A 124 21.94 11.75 17.97
N ARG A 125 21.81 11.23 19.20
CA ARG A 125 21.21 11.93 20.34
C ARG A 125 21.89 13.27 20.61
N SER A 126 23.22 13.32 20.67
CA SER A 126 23.97 14.57 20.84
C SER A 126 23.88 15.52 19.64
N LEU A 127 23.71 15.00 18.42
CA LEU A 127 23.51 15.82 17.23
C LEU A 127 22.14 16.51 17.27
N VAL A 128 21.07 15.75 17.48
CA VAL A 128 19.70 16.28 17.51
C VAL A 128 19.48 17.20 18.71
N ASP A 129 20.04 16.88 19.88
CA ASP A 129 20.00 17.76 21.06
C ASP A 129 20.59 19.14 20.77
N ARG A 130 21.75 19.19 20.10
CA ARG A 130 22.36 20.45 19.66
C ARG A 130 21.49 21.18 18.62
N LEU A 131 20.93 20.47 17.65
CA LEU A 131 20.03 21.08 16.66
C LEU A 131 18.80 21.70 17.35
N ILE A 132 18.16 20.98 18.27
CA ILE A 132 17.04 21.49 19.08
C ILE A 132 17.49 22.70 19.91
N SER A 133 18.74 22.77 20.37
CA SER A 133 19.24 23.89 21.17
C SER A 133 19.55 25.13 20.33
N ASP A 134 20.11 24.94 19.12
CA ASP A 134 20.77 26.00 18.35
C ASP A 134 19.93 26.53 17.18
N LEU A 135 19.04 25.72 16.58
CA LEU A 135 18.27 26.12 15.41
C LEU A 135 17.27 27.24 15.74
N PRO A 136 17.11 28.27 14.89
CA PRO A 136 16.02 29.23 15.05
C PRO A 136 14.65 28.53 15.07
N LEU A 137 13.83 28.81 16.08
CA LEU A 137 12.47 28.28 16.20
C LEU A 137 11.48 29.42 15.99
N THR A 138 10.51 29.22 15.10
CA THR A 138 9.36 30.10 14.87
C THR A 138 8.08 29.32 15.11
N LEU A 139 7.08 29.98 15.70
CA LEU A 139 5.78 29.38 16.01
C LEU A 139 4.69 30.03 15.15
N PRO A 140 3.69 29.25 14.67
CA PRO A 140 3.56 27.79 14.83
C PRO A 140 4.60 27.00 14.00
N ILE A 141 4.88 25.77 14.41
CA ILE A 141 5.70 24.81 13.65
C ILE A 141 4.85 24.24 12.51
N THR A 142 5.18 24.58 11.27
CA THR A 142 4.54 24.06 10.05
C THR A 142 5.42 23.03 9.33
N TRP A 143 4.95 22.44 8.23
CA TRP A 143 5.71 21.50 7.39
C TRP A 143 7.06 22.06 6.91
N GLU A 144 7.10 23.36 6.65
CA GLU A 144 8.28 24.08 6.17
C GLU A 144 9.25 24.46 7.31
N SER A 145 8.87 24.22 8.56
CA SER A 145 9.70 24.53 9.71
C SER A 145 10.91 23.59 9.79
N PRO A 146 12.11 24.08 10.12
CA PRO A 146 13.28 23.23 10.37
C PRO A 146 13.09 22.31 11.58
N PHE A 147 12.10 22.56 12.43
CA PHE A 147 11.74 21.66 13.54
C PHE A 147 10.84 20.49 13.11
N TRP A 148 10.22 20.55 11.93
CA TRP A 148 9.37 19.48 11.42
C TRP A 148 10.09 18.13 11.26
N PRO A 149 11.29 18.03 10.62
CA PRO A 149 12.01 16.76 10.55
C PRO A 149 12.48 16.22 11.91
N ILE A 150 12.63 17.09 12.93
CA ILE A 150 12.94 16.66 14.30
C ILE A 150 11.71 15.97 14.91
N LEU A 151 10.54 16.62 14.84
CA LEU A 151 9.28 16.02 15.31
C LEU A 151 8.96 14.73 14.55
N MET A 152 9.16 14.71 13.23
CA MET A 152 9.01 13.52 12.39
C MET A 152 9.87 12.36 12.89
N GLY A 153 11.13 12.61 13.24
CA GLY A 153 12.00 11.56 13.78
C GLY A 153 11.53 11.06 15.15
N ILE A 154 11.02 11.94 16.02
CA ILE A 154 10.50 11.56 17.33
C ILE A 154 9.27 10.66 17.17
N GLU A 155 8.31 11.08 16.35
CA GLU A 155 7.06 10.35 16.11
C GLU A 155 7.32 9.03 15.37
N HIS A 156 8.32 8.99 14.48
CA HIS A 156 8.78 7.75 13.86
C HIS A 156 9.39 6.77 14.89
N GLU A 157 10.14 7.25 15.89
CA GLU A 157 10.63 6.38 16.96
C GLU A 157 9.50 5.83 17.84
N GLN A 158 8.38 6.56 18.01
CA GLN A 158 7.19 6.05 18.69
C GLN A 158 6.54 4.89 17.93
N ILE A 159 6.39 4.99 16.60
CA ILE A 159 5.93 3.86 15.75
C ILE A 159 6.81 2.63 15.95
N HIS A 160 8.11 2.85 16.04
CA HIS A 160 9.08 1.78 16.24
C HIS A 160 9.12 1.25 17.66
N LEU A 161 8.78 2.04 18.68
CA LEU A 161 8.55 1.58 20.05
C LEU A 161 7.45 0.53 20.06
N GLU A 162 6.31 0.83 19.45
CA GLU A 162 5.21 -0.12 19.33
C GLU A 162 5.61 -1.34 18.51
N THR A 163 6.14 -1.15 17.29
CA THR A 163 6.55 -2.24 16.40
C THR A 163 7.56 -3.18 17.08
N SER A 164 8.60 -2.63 17.71
CA SER A 164 9.62 -3.43 18.38
C SER A 164 9.05 -4.21 19.57
N SER A 165 8.07 -3.66 20.27
CA SER A 165 7.42 -4.36 21.39
C SER A 165 6.63 -5.60 20.93
N VAL A 166 5.99 -5.54 19.76
CA VAL A 166 5.32 -6.68 19.13
C VAL A 166 6.34 -7.74 18.72
N LEU A 167 7.47 -7.32 18.13
CA LEU A 167 8.55 -8.22 17.75
C LEU A 167 9.21 -8.91 18.96
N ILE A 168 9.41 -8.18 20.06
CA ILE A 168 9.89 -8.75 21.33
C ILE A 168 8.89 -9.77 21.87
N ARG A 169 7.58 -9.47 21.80
CA ARG A 169 6.51 -10.41 22.20
C ARG A 169 6.53 -11.69 21.37
N GLN A 170 6.77 -11.57 20.05
CA GLN A 170 6.90 -12.69 19.10
C GLN A 170 8.22 -13.46 19.25
N HIS A 171 9.22 -12.88 19.90
CA HIS A 171 10.52 -13.53 20.06
C HIS A 171 10.42 -14.72 21.02
N ALA A 172 11.20 -15.77 20.75
CA ALA A 172 11.32 -16.92 21.63
C ALA A 172 11.65 -16.49 23.07
N MET A 173 10.90 -17.06 24.02
CA MET A 173 10.86 -16.61 25.41
C MET A 173 12.23 -16.64 26.12
N HIS A 174 13.16 -17.52 25.73
CA HIS A 174 14.50 -17.56 26.31
C HIS A 174 15.38 -16.36 25.94
N TYR A 175 15.06 -15.62 24.87
CA TYR A 175 15.74 -14.38 24.50
C TYR A 175 15.17 -13.13 25.19
N VAL A 176 14.04 -13.27 25.88
CA VAL A 176 13.34 -12.17 26.56
C VAL A 176 13.42 -12.35 28.08
N GLN A 177 13.40 -11.26 28.83
CA GLN A 177 13.39 -11.23 30.29
C GLN A 177 12.42 -10.17 30.83
N PRO A 178 11.80 -10.42 32.00
CA PRO A 178 10.96 -9.43 32.69
C PRO A 178 11.76 -8.19 33.08
N HIS A 179 11.09 -7.04 33.06
CA HIS A 179 11.67 -5.77 33.47
C HIS A 179 10.64 -4.93 34.23
N GLU A 180 11.05 -4.24 35.31
CA GLU A 180 10.13 -3.52 36.21
C GLU A 180 9.27 -2.47 35.49
N ALA A 181 9.85 -1.74 34.53
CA ALA A 181 9.13 -0.74 33.74
C ALA A 181 8.02 -1.34 32.86
N TRP A 182 8.15 -2.62 32.49
CA TRP A 182 7.34 -3.30 31.48
C TRP A 182 6.41 -4.37 32.08
N ARG A 183 5.99 -4.18 33.34
CA ARG A 183 5.07 -5.13 34.00
C ARG A 183 3.67 -5.12 33.35
N PRO A 184 3.10 -6.31 33.07
CA PRO A 184 1.74 -6.42 32.57
C PRO A 184 0.72 -6.07 33.66
N CYS A 185 -0.52 -5.87 33.26
CA CYS A 185 -1.66 -5.79 34.17
C CYS A 185 -1.81 -7.12 34.93
N GLU A 186 -2.08 -7.07 36.23
CA GLU A 186 -2.35 -8.26 37.06
C GLU A 186 -3.86 -8.50 37.25
N LYS A 187 -4.71 -7.57 36.80
CA LYS A 187 -6.16 -7.67 36.94
C LYS A 187 -6.72 -8.62 35.88
N THR A 188 -7.50 -9.61 36.33
CA THR A 188 -8.30 -10.47 35.47
C THR A 188 -9.51 -10.98 36.25
N GLY A 189 -10.54 -11.39 35.52
CA GLY A 189 -11.81 -11.83 36.06
C GLY A 189 -12.65 -12.57 35.03
N THR A 190 -13.96 -12.60 35.26
CA THR A 190 -14.93 -13.18 34.32
C THR A 190 -15.19 -12.19 33.20
N ALA A 191 -15.01 -12.63 31.95
CA ALA A 191 -15.30 -11.79 30.79
C ALA A 191 -16.78 -11.38 30.77
N PRO A 192 -17.09 -10.11 30.46
CA PRO A 192 -18.48 -9.69 30.30
C PRO A 192 -19.08 -10.30 29.03
N GLU A 193 -20.40 -10.52 29.04
CA GLU A 193 -21.14 -10.73 27.79
C GLU A 193 -21.20 -9.39 27.02
N ASN A 194 -20.84 -9.42 25.74
CA ASN A 194 -20.76 -8.21 24.94
C ASN A 194 -22.14 -7.82 24.40
N VAL A 195 -22.65 -6.69 24.88
CA VAL A 195 -23.97 -6.15 24.53
C VAL A 195 -23.82 -5.15 23.38
N LEU A 196 -24.78 -5.14 22.45
CA LEU A 196 -24.85 -4.15 21.37
C LEU A 196 -25.53 -2.85 21.85
N ILE A 197 -24.93 -1.71 21.51
CA ILE A 197 -25.46 -0.38 21.80
C ILE A 197 -25.87 0.28 20.48
N ASP A 198 -27.06 0.87 20.45
CA ASP A 198 -27.57 1.61 19.29
C ASP A 198 -26.78 2.89 19.08
N VAL A 199 -26.30 3.08 17.84
CA VAL A 199 -25.57 4.27 17.40
C VAL A 199 -26.44 5.02 16.40
N MET A 200 -26.87 6.21 16.79
CA MET A 200 -27.72 7.06 15.96
C MET A 200 -26.97 7.57 14.71
N PRO A 201 -27.65 7.70 13.56
CA PRO A 201 -27.05 8.22 12.34
C PRO A 201 -26.48 9.61 12.55
N GLY A 202 -25.52 10.00 11.72
CA GLY A 202 -24.87 11.30 11.82
C GLY A 202 -23.90 11.55 10.68
N THR A 203 -23.15 12.63 10.79
CA THR A 203 -22.14 13.02 9.81
C THR A 203 -20.81 13.16 10.52
N ILE A 204 -19.73 12.83 9.82
CA ILE A 204 -18.36 13.09 10.29
C ILE A 204 -17.62 13.94 9.28
N THR A 205 -16.75 14.80 9.81
CA THR A 205 -15.74 15.53 9.05
C THR A 205 -14.40 15.22 9.70
N ILE A 206 -13.48 14.69 8.91
CA ILE A 206 -12.13 14.31 9.36
C ILE A 206 -11.09 14.85 8.39
N GLY A 207 -9.87 14.98 8.89
CA GLY A 207 -8.74 15.55 8.17
C GLY A 207 -8.16 16.79 8.85
N LYS A 208 -6.84 16.94 8.73
CA LYS A 208 -6.07 18.06 9.26
C LYS A 208 -5.95 19.13 8.19
N ASN A 209 -6.15 20.37 8.62
CA ASN A 209 -5.84 21.54 7.81
C ASN A 209 -4.39 21.97 8.11
N LYS A 210 -3.58 22.14 7.06
CA LYS A 210 -2.16 22.56 7.18
C LYS A 210 -1.95 23.86 7.97
N ASN A 211 -2.94 24.74 8.02
CA ASN A 211 -2.82 26.06 8.66
C ASN A 211 -3.37 26.12 10.09
N THR A 212 -4.17 25.13 10.53
CA THR A 212 -4.93 25.23 11.79
C THR A 212 -4.81 24.01 12.69
N HIS A 213 -3.94 23.05 12.37
CA HIS A 213 -3.78 21.85 13.20
C HIS A 213 -2.87 22.10 14.41
N GLU A 214 -3.20 21.46 15.53
CA GLU A 214 -2.59 21.73 16.83
C GLU A 214 -1.38 20.84 17.15
N HIS A 215 -1.35 19.63 16.60
CA HIS A 215 -0.35 18.59 16.86
C HIS A 215 0.31 18.10 15.58
N TYR A 216 1.50 17.50 15.67
CA TYR A 216 2.13 16.80 14.54
C TYR A 216 1.16 15.81 13.87
N GLY A 217 1.25 15.66 12.55
CA GLY A 217 0.48 14.67 11.79
C GLY A 217 1.28 14.12 10.62
N TRP A 218 1.03 12.87 10.27
CA TRP A 218 1.50 12.30 9.01
C TRP A 218 0.71 12.85 7.84
N ASP A 219 1.28 12.79 6.63
CA ASP A 219 0.69 13.32 5.40
C ASP A 219 -0.72 12.76 5.12
N ASN A 220 -0.96 11.48 5.42
CA ASN A 220 -2.26 10.82 5.26
C ASN A 220 -3.39 11.36 6.15
N GLU A 221 -3.05 12.15 7.18
CA GLU A 221 -4.02 12.78 8.06
C GLU A 221 -4.50 14.13 7.52
N TYR A 222 -3.82 14.69 6.51
CA TYR A 222 -4.17 15.97 5.90
C TYR A 222 -5.14 15.81 4.72
N GLY A 223 -5.86 16.89 4.45
CA GLY A 223 -6.95 16.91 3.49
C GLY A 223 -8.29 16.93 4.23
N LEU A 224 -9.36 16.61 3.50
CA LEU A 224 -10.72 16.60 4.01
C LEU A 224 -11.45 15.33 3.56
N HIS A 225 -12.18 14.73 4.49
CA HIS A 225 -13.17 13.70 4.21
C HIS A 225 -14.44 14.00 4.97
N ASN A 226 -15.56 13.87 4.25
CA ASN A 226 -16.90 14.00 4.80
C ASN A 226 -17.69 12.74 4.49
N ALA A 227 -18.40 12.21 5.47
CA ALA A 227 -19.24 11.04 5.29
C ALA A 227 -20.54 11.14 6.09
N ASP A 228 -21.61 10.63 5.48
CA ASP A 228 -22.87 10.35 6.14
C ASP A 228 -22.85 8.91 6.68
N ILE A 229 -23.21 8.76 7.95
CA ILE A 229 -23.21 7.48 8.66
C ILE A 229 -24.66 7.10 8.99
N ALA A 230 -25.08 5.94 8.50
CA ALA A 230 -26.38 5.36 8.83
C ALA A 230 -26.44 4.91 10.30
N ALA A 231 -27.63 4.61 10.81
CA ALA A 231 -27.77 3.99 12.11
C ALA A 231 -27.12 2.60 12.10
N PHE A 232 -26.40 2.24 13.16
CA PHE A 232 -25.82 0.91 13.35
C PHE A 232 -25.84 0.55 14.83
N GLN A 233 -25.44 -0.68 15.18
CA GLN A 233 -25.17 -1.05 16.56
C GLN A 233 -23.70 -1.40 16.71
N ALA A 234 -23.08 -1.08 17.84
CA ALA A 234 -21.70 -1.43 18.14
C ALA A 234 -21.61 -2.24 19.43
N GLY A 235 -20.67 -3.20 19.49
CA GLY A 235 -20.37 -3.88 20.76
C GLY A 235 -20.00 -2.86 21.83
N LYS A 236 -20.46 -3.06 23.06
CA LYS A 236 -20.14 -2.19 24.22
C LYS A 236 -18.67 -2.30 24.60
N TYR A 237 -18.15 -3.53 24.56
CA TYR A 237 -16.77 -3.86 24.86
C TYR A 237 -16.04 -4.28 23.59
N LEU A 238 -14.71 -4.23 23.62
CA LEU A 238 -13.88 -4.98 22.67
C LEU A 238 -14.15 -6.49 22.82
N VAL A 239 -13.91 -7.26 21.76
CA VAL A 239 -14.04 -8.72 21.83
C VAL A 239 -13.00 -9.27 22.79
N SER A 240 -13.46 -9.94 23.84
CA SER A 240 -12.59 -10.53 24.86
C SER A 240 -12.00 -11.87 24.41
N ASN A 241 -10.94 -12.32 25.08
CA ASN A 241 -10.38 -13.66 24.86
C ASN A 241 -11.45 -14.75 25.06
N GLN A 242 -12.32 -14.61 26.07
CA GLN A 242 -13.40 -15.57 26.33
C GLN A 242 -14.46 -15.57 25.23
N GLU A 243 -14.81 -14.40 24.71
CA GLU A 243 -15.76 -14.30 23.61
C GLU A 243 -15.16 -14.93 22.35
N TYR A 244 -13.89 -14.65 22.07
CA TYR A 244 -13.18 -15.23 20.93
C TYR A 244 -13.00 -16.74 21.04
N LEU A 245 -12.86 -17.30 22.26
CA LEU A 245 -12.83 -18.74 22.48
C LEU A 245 -14.05 -19.44 21.87
N SER A 246 -15.22 -18.80 21.89
CA SER A 246 -16.44 -19.38 21.31
C SER A 246 -16.34 -19.60 19.80
N PHE A 247 -15.57 -18.76 19.09
CA PHE A 247 -15.28 -18.96 17.67
C PHE A 247 -14.33 -20.14 17.44
N ILE A 248 -13.33 -20.30 18.30
CA ILE A 248 -12.40 -21.44 18.26
C ILE A 248 -13.16 -22.75 18.54
N ASP A 249 -13.96 -22.79 19.60
CA ASP A 249 -14.77 -23.97 19.99
C ASP A 249 -15.81 -24.35 18.93
N ALA A 250 -16.27 -23.37 18.14
CA ALA A 250 -17.13 -23.58 16.98
C ALA A 250 -16.38 -24.04 15.71
N ASN A 251 -15.10 -24.40 15.82
CA ASN A 251 -14.22 -24.76 14.69
C ASN A 251 -14.01 -23.61 13.68
N GLY A 252 -13.96 -22.38 14.17
CA GLY A 252 -13.84 -21.17 13.35
C GLY A 252 -12.61 -21.15 12.43
N TYR A 253 -11.49 -21.74 12.88
CA TYR A 253 -10.26 -21.86 12.08
C TYR A 253 -10.30 -23.01 11.07
N GLN A 254 -11.28 -23.91 11.15
CA GLN A 254 -11.37 -25.09 10.28
C GLN A 254 -12.46 -24.95 9.20
N ILE A 255 -13.33 -23.95 9.30
CA ILE A 255 -14.43 -23.73 8.37
C ILE A 255 -14.08 -22.60 7.41
N ASP A 256 -13.83 -22.94 6.14
CA ASP A 256 -13.41 -22.01 5.09
C ASP A 256 -14.41 -20.88 4.84
N ASP A 257 -15.71 -21.17 4.94
CA ASP A 257 -16.80 -20.20 4.69
C ASP A 257 -16.76 -18.96 5.59
N TYR A 258 -16.01 -18.96 6.69
CA TYR A 258 -15.85 -17.78 7.54
C TYR A 258 -14.75 -16.83 7.03
N TRP A 259 -13.85 -17.30 6.18
CA TRP A 259 -12.65 -16.58 5.78
C TRP A 259 -12.81 -15.98 4.38
N GLU A 260 -12.38 -14.74 4.22
CA GLU A 260 -12.23 -14.14 2.88
C GLU A 260 -11.03 -14.78 2.16
N GLU A 261 -10.97 -14.66 0.83
CA GLU A 261 -9.98 -15.36 0.00
C GLU A 261 -8.53 -15.14 0.46
N GLU A 262 -8.15 -13.89 0.75
CA GLU A 262 -6.82 -13.54 1.27
C GLU A 262 -6.58 -14.17 2.66
N GLY A 263 -7.58 -14.07 3.55
CA GLY A 263 -7.50 -14.64 4.90
C GLY A 263 -7.43 -16.16 4.91
N LEU A 264 -8.16 -16.82 4.02
CA LEU A 264 -8.11 -18.27 3.83
C LEU A 264 -6.74 -18.69 3.32
N SER A 265 -6.17 -17.94 2.38
CA SER A 265 -4.81 -18.17 1.87
C SER A 265 -3.77 -18.02 2.98
N TRP A 266 -3.87 -16.94 3.78
CA TRP A 266 -3.03 -16.72 4.96
C TRP A 266 -3.13 -17.88 5.95
N ARG A 267 -4.35 -18.26 6.38
CA ARG A 267 -4.59 -19.34 7.33
C ARG A 267 -4.05 -20.67 6.83
N ASN A 268 -4.23 -20.95 5.53
CA ASN A 268 -3.72 -22.18 4.90
C ASN A 268 -2.19 -22.20 4.79
N PHE A 269 -1.55 -21.04 4.66
CA PHE A 269 -0.09 -20.90 4.66
C PHE A 269 0.49 -21.04 6.08
N THR A 270 -0.05 -20.28 7.04
CA THR A 270 0.44 -20.25 8.43
C THR A 270 0.04 -21.46 9.25
N LYS A 271 -1.01 -22.18 8.84
CA LYS A 271 -1.66 -23.26 9.61
C LYS A 271 -2.14 -22.78 10.98
N ALA A 272 -2.63 -21.54 11.06
CA ALA A 272 -3.16 -20.99 12.31
C ALA A 272 -4.38 -21.78 12.80
N GLU A 273 -4.43 -22.07 14.10
CA GLU A 273 -5.55 -22.76 14.78
C GLU A 273 -6.16 -21.96 15.92
N HIS A 274 -5.47 -20.90 16.37
CA HIS A 274 -5.85 -19.99 17.43
C HIS A 274 -4.99 -18.70 17.32
N PRO A 275 -5.33 -17.62 18.04
CA PRO A 275 -4.54 -16.39 18.06
C PRO A 275 -3.06 -16.65 18.41
N PRO A 276 -2.12 -15.87 17.86
CA PRO A 276 -0.68 -16.19 17.87
C PRO A 276 -0.05 -16.18 19.27
N PHE A 277 -0.64 -15.42 20.20
CA PHE A 277 -0.12 -15.24 21.56
C PHE A 277 -0.81 -16.13 22.58
N TRP A 278 -1.77 -16.95 22.15
CA TRP A 278 -2.33 -18.00 23.00
C TRP A 278 -1.37 -19.18 23.02
N VAL A 279 -1.00 -19.62 24.21
CA VAL A 279 -0.10 -20.74 24.42
C VAL A 279 -0.90 -21.86 25.06
N LYS A 280 -1.04 -23.00 24.37
CA LYS A 280 -1.67 -24.20 24.90
C LYS A 280 -0.63 -25.08 25.56
N LYS A 281 -0.76 -25.32 26.87
CA LYS A 281 0.07 -26.26 27.64
C LYS A 281 -0.85 -27.30 28.27
N ASP A 282 -0.71 -28.55 27.87
CA ASP A 282 -1.64 -29.63 28.23
C ASP A 282 -3.10 -29.23 27.90
N ASP A 283 -4.00 -29.27 28.88
CA ASP A 283 -5.41 -28.89 28.75
C ASP A 283 -5.68 -27.43 29.17
N ALA A 284 -4.65 -26.60 29.39
CA ALA A 284 -4.80 -25.22 29.86
C ALA A 284 -4.27 -24.19 28.86
N TRP A 285 -5.01 -23.09 28.73
CA TRP A 285 -4.59 -21.92 27.97
C TRP A 285 -3.79 -20.95 28.84
N SER A 286 -2.77 -20.36 28.26
CA SER A 286 -1.97 -19.24 28.79
C SER A 286 -1.85 -18.15 27.74
N MET A 287 -1.49 -16.94 28.14
CA MET A 287 -1.27 -15.82 27.24
C MET A 287 0.20 -15.38 27.28
N ARG A 288 0.79 -15.22 26.10
CA ARG A 288 2.09 -14.59 25.88
C ARG A 288 1.92 -13.06 25.97
N THR A 289 2.44 -12.45 27.03
CA THR A 289 2.63 -10.98 27.09
C THR A 289 4.01 -10.63 26.51
N MET A 290 4.38 -9.35 26.49
CA MET A 290 5.67 -8.92 25.94
C MET A 290 6.86 -9.63 26.61
N THR A 291 6.87 -9.70 27.94
CA THR A 291 8.00 -10.26 28.70
C THR A 291 7.71 -11.53 29.46
N ASP A 292 6.45 -11.96 29.54
CA ASP A 292 6.00 -13.05 30.40
C ASP A 292 5.04 -14.01 29.67
N GLU A 293 4.77 -15.14 30.32
CA GLU A 293 3.63 -15.99 30.02
C GLU A 293 2.78 -16.07 31.27
N ILE A 294 1.51 -15.67 31.16
CA ILE A 294 0.58 -15.59 32.29
C ILE A 294 -0.59 -16.55 32.09
N PRO A 295 -1.28 -16.97 33.16
CA PRO A 295 -2.57 -17.67 33.03
C PRO A 295 -3.52 -16.87 32.12
N MET A 296 -4.32 -17.54 31.30
CA MET A 296 -5.16 -16.89 30.30
C MET A 296 -6.10 -15.83 30.94
N PRO A 297 -5.95 -14.54 30.60
CA PRO A 297 -6.81 -13.50 31.10
C PRO A 297 -8.05 -13.37 30.21
N TRP A 298 -9.09 -14.12 30.57
CA TRP A 298 -10.28 -14.31 29.75
C TRP A 298 -11.07 -13.02 29.45
N ASP A 299 -10.99 -12.04 30.34
CA ASP A 299 -11.66 -10.75 30.25
C ASP A 299 -10.84 -9.64 29.58
N TRP A 300 -9.62 -9.93 29.12
CA TRP A 300 -8.82 -9.01 28.31
C TRP A 300 -9.26 -9.06 26.84
N PRO A 301 -9.00 -8.00 26.04
CA PRO A 301 -9.26 -8.06 24.61
C PRO A 301 -8.42 -9.16 23.95
N VAL A 302 -8.96 -9.76 22.90
CA VAL A 302 -8.20 -10.71 22.06
C VAL A 302 -7.26 -9.94 21.13
N ASP A 303 -6.02 -10.43 21.00
CA ASP A 303 -5.06 -9.91 20.02
C ASP A 303 -5.06 -10.79 18.75
N VAL A 304 -5.44 -10.21 17.61
CA VAL A 304 -5.61 -10.91 16.33
C VAL A 304 -5.24 -10.02 15.15
N ASN A 305 -4.95 -10.62 14.00
CA ASN A 305 -4.84 -9.88 12.74
C ASN A 305 -6.22 -9.57 12.13
N TYR A 306 -6.23 -8.83 11.01
CA TYR A 306 -7.48 -8.45 10.35
C TYR A 306 -8.28 -9.66 9.87
N HIS A 307 -7.60 -10.68 9.30
CA HIS A 307 -8.28 -11.86 8.75
C HIS A 307 -9.01 -12.65 9.82
N GLU A 308 -8.38 -12.84 10.98
CA GLU A 308 -8.96 -13.50 12.15
C GLU A 308 -10.15 -12.71 12.73
N ALA A 309 -10.04 -11.38 12.81
CA ALA A 309 -11.10 -10.49 13.26
C ALA A 309 -12.31 -10.53 12.30
N LYS A 310 -12.04 -10.45 11.00
CA LYS A 310 -13.07 -10.53 9.95
C LYS A 310 -13.75 -11.91 9.93
N ALA A 311 -12.99 -12.99 10.09
CA ALA A 311 -13.53 -14.34 10.14
C ALA A 311 -14.47 -14.56 11.35
N PHE A 312 -14.11 -14.01 12.50
CA PHE A 312 -14.99 -14.01 13.68
C PHE A 312 -16.31 -13.27 13.40
N CYS A 313 -16.26 -12.08 12.79
CA CYS A 313 -17.46 -11.33 12.42
C CYS A 313 -18.34 -12.11 11.44
N ASN A 314 -17.74 -12.72 10.41
CA ASN A 314 -18.46 -13.56 9.43
C ASN A 314 -19.10 -14.78 10.09
N TRP A 315 -18.43 -15.40 11.07
CA TRP A 315 -19.01 -16.48 11.88
C TRP A 315 -20.21 -16.00 12.70
N LYS A 316 -20.11 -14.87 13.42
CA LYS A 316 -21.27 -14.31 14.13
C LYS A 316 -22.40 -13.97 13.16
N ALA A 317 -22.09 -13.41 12.00
CA ALA A 317 -23.11 -13.08 11.00
C ALA A 317 -23.86 -14.31 10.51
N LYS A 318 -23.13 -15.38 10.17
CA LYS A 318 -23.72 -16.64 9.69
C LYS A 318 -24.53 -17.37 10.76
N THR A 319 -24.06 -17.36 12.01
CA THR A 319 -24.73 -18.10 13.11
C THR A 319 -25.94 -17.37 13.68
N THR A 320 -25.93 -16.04 13.68
CA THR A 320 -27.03 -15.23 14.23
C THR A 320 -28.02 -14.73 13.17
N GLY A 321 -27.62 -14.72 11.90
CA GLY A 321 -28.38 -14.13 10.79
C GLY A 321 -28.38 -12.59 10.79
N GLN A 322 -27.62 -11.94 11.67
CA GLN A 322 -27.46 -10.49 11.70
C GLN A 322 -26.22 -10.06 10.91
N PRO A 323 -26.17 -8.84 10.34
CA PRO A 323 -25.04 -8.37 9.54
C PRO A 323 -23.87 -7.90 10.43
N PHE A 324 -23.24 -8.83 11.15
CA PHE A 324 -22.02 -8.57 11.92
C PHE A 324 -20.83 -8.32 10.98
N ARG A 325 -20.09 -7.24 11.23
CA ARG A 325 -18.87 -6.88 10.51
C ARG A 325 -17.93 -6.05 11.39
N LEU A 326 -16.71 -5.77 10.91
CA LEU A 326 -15.85 -4.78 11.57
C LEU A 326 -16.37 -3.36 11.25
N PRO A 327 -16.11 -2.36 12.11
CA PRO A 327 -16.48 -0.97 11.83
C PRO A 327 -15.71 -0.42 10.63
N THR A 328 -16.26 0.60 9.97
CA THR A 328 -15.48 1.48 9.09
C THR A 328 -14.70 2.52 9.91
N GLU A 329 -13.72 3.20 9.30
CA GLU A 329 -13.06 4.37 9.90
C GLU A 329 -14.08 5.43 10.35
N ASP A 330 -15.08 5.71 9.51
CA ASP A 330 -16.15 6.68 9.78
C ASP A 330 -16.99 6.29 11.01
N GLU A 331 -17.38 5.01 11.11
CA GLU A 331 -18.13 4.49 12.25
C GLU A 331 -17.31 4.55 13.53
N TRP A 332 -16.00 4.30 13.47
CA TRP A 332 -15.13 4.48 14.63
C TRP A 332 -15.08 5.95 15.08
N TYR A 333 -14.96 6.90 14.14
CA TYR A 333 -15.04 8.33 14.46
C TYR A 333 -16.37 8.72 15.09
N ARG A 334 -17.48 8.13 14.63
CA ARG A 334 -18.79 8.34 15.24
C ARG A 334 -18.83 7.86 16.68
N LEU A 335 -18.24 6.70 16.98
CA LEU A 335 -18.13 6.19 18.35
C LEU A 335 -17.28 7.11 19.22
N TYR A 336 -16.15 7.59 18.70
CA TYR A 336 -15.29 8.55 19.39
C TYR A 336 -16.05 9.82 19.80
N ASP A 337 -16.78 10.42 18.86
CA ASP A 337 -17.52 11.66 19.08
C ASP A 337 -18.69 11.46 20.07
N LEU A 338 -19.42 10.34 19.97
CA LEU A 338 -20.51 10.02 20.89
C LEU A 338 -20.04 9.68 22.31
N ALA A 339 -18.84 9.10 22.44
CA ALA A 339 -18.20 8.86 23.73
C ALA A 339 -17.75 10.16 24.42
N GLY A 340 -17.78 11.30 23.72
CA GLY A 340 -17.35 12.60 24.26
C GLY A 340 -15.85 12.68 24.50
N LEU A 341 -15.07 11.95 23.71
CA LEU A 341 -13.61 11.88 23.84
C LEU A 341 -12.93 13.14 23.28
N SER A 342 -11.74 13.42 23.79
CA SER A 342 -10.86 14.51 23.35
C SER A 342 -9.41 14.10 23.57
N GLU A 343 -8.48 14.83 22.96
CA GLU A 343 -7.05 14.57 23.10
C GLU A 343 -6.62 14.58 24.57
N VAL A 344 -5.67 13.72 24.93
CA VAL A 344 -5.21 13.57 26.32
C VAL A 344 -4.47 14.85 26.74
N PRO A 345 -4.92 15.56 27.80
CA PRO A 345 -4.23 16.76 28.28
C PRO A 345 -2.81 16.45 28.77
N HIS A 346 -1.89 17.39 28.56
CA HIS A 346 -0.46 17.23 28.90
C HIS A 346 -0.19 16.89 30.38
N ASP A 347 -1.05 17.34 31.29
CA ASP A 347 -0.92 17.19 32.73
C ASP A 347 -1.75 16.03 33.31
N LYS A 348 -2.40 15.23 32.46
CA LYS A 348 -3.32 14.15 32.88
C LYS A 348 -2.97 12.82 32.26
N LYS A 349 -3.41 11.77 32.94
CA LYS A 349 -3.44 10.42 32.37
C LYS A 349 -4.59 10.31 31.36
N ALA A 350 -4.43 9.44 30.38
CA ALA A 350 -5.45 9.08 29.42
C ALA A 350 -6.69 8.48 30.10
N VAL A 351 -7.87 8.66 29.50
CA VAL A 351 -9.13 8.01 29.93
C VAL A 351 -9.26 6.58 29.40
N GLY A 352 -8.13 5.95 29.09
CA GLY A 352 -8.00 4.60 28.55
C GLY A 352 -6.57 4.09 28.80
N ASN A 353 -6.34 2.79 28.60
CA ASN A 353 -4.99 2.22 28.69
C ASN A 353 -4.18 2.65 27.46
N LEU A 354 -3.48 3.78 27.53
CA LEU A 354 -2.76 4.43 26.43
C LEU A 354 -1.49 5.10 27.01
N HIS A 355 -0.52 5.46 26.18
CA HIS A 355 0.71 6.17 26.60
C HIS A 355 1.55 5.49 27.69
N LEU A 356 1.39 4.18 27.94
CA LEU A 356 1.98 3.48 29.08
C LEU A 356 1.60 4.08 30.45
N ASP A 357 0.50 4.85 30.52
CA ASP A 357 0.06 5.55 31.73
C ASP A 357 -0.35 4.58 32.87
N TYR A 358 -0.71 3.35 32.50
CA TYR A 358 -1.27 2.34 33.40
C TYR A 358 -0.47 1.03 33.34
N TYR A 359 -0.56 0.29 32.24
CA TYR A 359 0.00 -1.06 32.14
C TYR A 359 0.90 -1.21 30.90
N ALA A 360 1.84 -2.15 30.94
CA ALA A 360 2.65 -2.54 29.77
C ALA A 360 2.07 -3.81 29.10
N SER A 361 0.75 -3.84 29.00
CA SER A 361 -0.07 -4.88 28.36
C SER A 361 -1.50 -4.37 28.23
N SER A 362 -2.34 -5.14 27.55
CA SER A 362 -3.79 -5.02 27.67
C SER A 362 -4.26 -5.25 29.12
N CYS A 363 -5.50 -4.87 29.40
CA CYS A 363 -6.19 -5.04 30.68
C CYS A 363 -7.66 -5.46 30.46
N PRO A 364 -8.44 -5.75 31.52
CA PRO A 364 -9.85 -6.13 31.36
C PRO A 364 -10.64 -5.12 30.53
N VAL A 365 -11.47 -5.61 29.60
CA VAL A 365 -12.29 -4.77 28.70
C VAL A 365 -13.34 -3.91 29.43
N THR A 366 -13.48 -4.09 30.75
CA THR A 366 -14.39 -3.35 31.63
C THR A 366 -13.68 -2.29 32.48
N GLU A 367 -12.38 -2.08 32.32
CA GLU A 367 -11.60 -1.19 33.18
C GLU A 367 -11.83 0.30 32.86
N PHE A 368 -11.94 0.67 31.58
CA PHE A 368 -11.99 2.07 31.13
C PHE A 368 -13.31 2.44 30.43
N PRO A 369 -14.32 2.95 31.16
CA PRO A 369 -15.56 3.44 30.56
C PRO A 369 -15.35 4.75 29.78
N GLN A 370 -15.92 4.84 28.60
CA GLN A 370 -15.87 5.98 27.67
C GLN A 370 -17.27 6.21 27.08
N GLY A 371 -18.06 7.05 27.77
CA GLY A 371 -19.49 7.19 27.48
C GLY A 371 -20.25 5.90 27.83
N GLU A 372 -21.04 5.38 26.88
CA GLU A 372 -21.72 4.09 27.04
C GLU A 372 -20.83 2.89 26.68
N PHE A 373 -19.69 3.15 26.03
CA PHE A 373 -18.72 2.16 25.55
C PHE A 373 -17.53 2.05 26.52
N TYR A 374 -16.64 1.12 26.21
CA TYR A 374 -15.33 0.94 26.87
C TYR A 374 -14.27 0.82 25.80
N ASP A 375 -13.06 1.32 26.03
CA ASP A 375 -11.91 1.17 25.12
C ASP A 375 -12.24 1.54 23.65
N ILE A 376 -12.84 2.72 23.42
CA ILE A 376 -12.87 3.32 22.06
C ILE A 376 -11.46 3.79 21.69
N VAL A 377 -10.74 4.36 22.66
CA VAL A 377 -9.29 4.60 22.60
C VAL A 377 -8.55 3.81 23.68
N GLY A 378 -7.35 3.33 23.35
CA GLY A 378 -6.48 2.55 24.22
C GLY A 378 -6.84 1.07 24.32
N ASN A 379 -6.10 0.39 25.19
CA ASN A 379 -6.05 -1.06 25.39
C ASN A 379 -5.42 -1.76 24.19
N VAL A 380 -6.10 -1.83 23.05
CA VAL A 380 -5.57 -2.35 21.78
C VAL A 380 -6.07 -1.50 20.62
N TRP A 381 -5.28 -1.45 19.55
CA TRP A 381 -5.76 -0.97 18.27
C TRP A 381 -6.99 -1.75 17.80
N GLN A 382 -7.92 -1.08 17.12
CA GLN A 382 -9.13 -1.71 16.59
C GLN A 382 -9.06 -1.80 15.06
N TRP A 383 -9.12 -3.03 14.53
CA TRP A 383 -9.25 -3.26 13.09
C TRP A 383 -10.54 -2.66 12.51
N THR A 384 -10.42 -1.99 11.37
CA THR A 384 -11.55 -1.49 10.58
C THR A 384 -11.59 -2.16 9.20
N GLU A 385 -12.75 -2.17 8.54
CA GLU A 385 -12.86 -2.66 7.15
C GLU A 385 -12.34 -1.67 6.11
N THR A 386 -12.01 -0.45 6.52
CA THR A 386 -11.58 0.63 5.63
C THR A 386 -10.09 0.43 5.26
N PRO A 387 -9.76 0.19 3.98
CA PRO A 387 -8.40 0.27 3.49
C PRO A 387 -7.90 1.70 3.65
N THR A 388 -6.59 1.91 3.74
CA THR A 388 -6.05 3.27 3.71
C THR A 388 -6.22 3.92 2.35
N TYR A 389 -6.56 5.21 2.36
CA TYR A 389 -6.83 6.02 1.17
C TYR A 389 -6.50 7.50 1.46
N PRO A 390 -6.07 8.29 0.47
CA PRO A 390 -5.85 9.71 0.60
C PRO A 390 -7.18 10.46 0.73
N PHE A 391 -7.21 11.47 1.59
CA PHE A 391 -8.32 12.41 1.66
C PHE A 391 -8.33 13.38 0.48
N GLU A 392 -9.43 14.10 0.29
CA GLU A 392 -9.51 15.19 -0.68
C GLU A 392 -8.48 16.28 -0.30
N GLY A 393 -7.59 16.62 -1.21
CA GLY A 393 -6.49 17.55 -0.93
C GLY A 393 -5.31 16.94 -0.16
N PHE A 394 -5.19 15.60 -0.14
CA PHE A 394 -3.96 14.92 0.27
C PHE A 394 -2.76 15.40 -0.55
N ASP A 395 -1.67 15.71 0.16
CA ASP A 395 -0.37 16.02 -0.42
C ASP A 395 0.67 15.18 0.30
N VAL A 396 1.65 14.68 -0.43
CA VAL A 396 2.78 13.92 0.14
C VAL A 396 3.75 14.87 0.84
N HIS A 397 4.24 14.49 2.02
CA HIS A 397 5.28 15.28 2.68
C HIS A 397 6.64 15.07 2.00
N PRO A 398 7.33 16.12 1.52
CA PRO A 398 8.51 15.97 0.65
C PRO A 398 9.72 15.31 1.32
N LEU A 399 9.81 15.37 2.66
CA LEU A 399 10.88 14.70 3.40
C LEU A 399 10.63 13.20 3.62
N TYR A 400 9.41 12.69 3.43
CA TYR A 400 9.08 11.28 3.66
C TYR A 400 7.98 10.80 2.72
N ASP A 401 8.31 10.76 1.44
CA ASP A 401 7.39 10.54 0.33
C ASP A 401 6.89 9.09 0.17
N ASP A 402 7.62 8.15 0.77
CA ASP A 402 7.33 6.72 0.78
C ASP A 402 6.66 6.22 2.08
N PHE A 403 6.32 7.10 3.03
CA PHE A 403 5.61 6.70 4.27
C PHE A 403 4.20 6.19 3.99
N THR A 404 3.40 6.99 3.29
CA THR A 404 1.97 6.73 3.08
C THR A 404 1.67 6.14 1.72
N THR A 405 2.26 6.69 0.66
CA THR A 405 1.85 6.40 -0.72
C THR A 405 1.90 4.91 -1.10
N PRO A 406 2.86 4.09 -0.62
CA PRO A 406 2.87 2.66 -0.92
C PRO A 406 1.73 1.88 -0.26
N THR A 407 1.10 2.45 0.77
CA THR A 407 0.04 1.79 1.53
C THR A 407 -1.34 1.92 0.86
N PHE A 408 -1.51 2.84 -0.10
CA PHE A 408 -2.73 3.03 -0.90
C PHE A 408 -2.92 1.93 -1.97
N ASP A 409 -2.79 0.67 -1.56
CA ASP A 409 -2.76 -0.51 -2.43
C ASP A 409 -3.97 -1.44 -2.23
N ASN A 410 -4.94 -1.04 -1.40
CA ASN A 410 -6.09 -1.83 -0.96
C ASN A 410 -5.73 -3.14 -0.23
N LYS A 411 -4.49 -3.30 0.24
CA LYS A 411 -4.03 -4.44 1.04
C LYS A 411 -3.68 -4.04 2.48
N HIS A 412 -3.66 -2.75 2.76
CA HIS A 412 -3.52 -2.19 4.10
C HIS A 412 -4.85 -1.70 4.63
N ASN A 413 -5.23 -2.17 5.82
CA ASN A 413 -6.44 -1.71 6.51
C ASN A 413 -6.07 -0.78 7.66
N LEU A 414 -6.91 0.24 7.85
CA LEU A 414 -6.75 1.18 8.94
C LEU A 414 -7.07 0.51 10.27
N ILE A 415 -6.24 0.82 11.26
CA ILE A 415 -6.49 0.53 12.67
C ILE A 415 -6.68 1.84 13.43
N LYS A 416 -7.58 1.86 14.41
CA LYS A 416 -7.95 3.09 15.14
C LYS A 416 -7.85 2.93 16.66
N GLY A 417 -7.59 4.06 17.33
CA GLY A 417 -7.72 4.21 18.79
C GLY A 417 -6.45 4.04 19.64
N GLY A 418 -5.35 3.54 19.08
CA GLY A 418 -4.13 3.29 19.84
C GLY A 418 -4.24 2.07 20.78
N ALA A 419 -3.11 1.42 21.04
CA ALA A 419 -2.93 0.38 22.05
C ALA A 419 -2.32 0.94 23.34
N TRP A 420 -2.19 0.10 24.37
CA TRP A 420 -1.57 0.45 25.66
C TRP A 420 -0.18 1.11 25.57
N ILE A 421 0.59 0.81 24.52
CA ILE A 421 1.92 1.37 24.28
C ILE A 421 1.91 2.62 23.39
N SER A 422 0.85 2.84 22.60
CA SER A 422 0.80 3.90 21.60
C SER A 422 0.97 5.26 22.25
N CYS A 423 1.94 6.01 21.75
CA CYS A 423 2.36 7.31 22.26
C CYS A 423 2.42 8.32 21.13
N GLY A 424 2.51 9.59 21.49
CA GLY A 424 2.66 10.65 20.49
C GLY A 424 1.47 10.70 19.52
N ASN A 425 1.76 10.85 18.24
CA ASN A 425 0.76 10.88 17.18
C ASN A 425 -0.14 9.63 17.20
N GLU A 426 0.37 8.43 17.46
CA GLU A 426 -0.44 7.19 17.46
C GLU A 426 -1.69 7.23 18.34
N SER A 427 -1.68 8.06 19.39
CA SER A 427 -2.80 8.25 20.32
C SER A 427 -3.88 9.25 19.87
N LEU A 428 -3.59 10.08 18.87
CA LEU A 428 -4.46 11.20 18.51
C LEU A 428 -5.72 10.76 17.79
N ARG A 429 -6.79 11.55 17.90
CA ARG A 429 -8.02 11.35 17.12
C ARG A 429 -7.73 11.35 15.62
N SER A 430 -6.82 12.19 15.14
CA SER A 430 -6.56 12.35 13.70
C SER A 430 -5.79 11.20 13.07
N SER A 431 -5.26 10.28 13.88
CA SER A 431 -4.24 9.34 13.44
C SER A 431 -4.76 8.25 12.53
N ARG A 432 -4.02 7.99 11.46
CA ARG A 432 -4.38 7.03 10.41
C ARG A 432 -3.18 6.12 10.17
N TYR A 433 -3.17 5.00 10.89
CA TYR A 433 -2.18 3.95 10.71
C TYR A 433 -2.81 2.78 9.98
N ALA A 434 -2.09 2.23 9.02
CA ALA A 434 -2.55 1.14 8.19
C ALA A 434 -1.49 0.04 8.15
N PHE A 435 -1.93 -1.20 8.26
CA PHE A 435 -1.06 -2.36 8.23
C PHE A 435 -1.59 -3.42 7.28
N ARG A 436 -0.68 -4.23 6.73
CA ARG A 436 -1.06 -5.46 6.02
C ARG A 436 -1.93 -6.31 6.92
N ARG A 437 -3.00 -6.85 6.36
CA ARG A 437 -4.04 -7.61 7.07
C ARG A 437 -3.51 -8.83 7.82
N HIS A 438 -2.38 -9.40 7.39
CA HIS A 438 -1.76 -10.57 8.01
C HIS A 438 -0.77 -10.26 9.13
N PHE A 439 -0.36 -8.99 9.31
CA PHE A 439 0.58 -8.65 10.38
C PHE A 439 -0.12 -8.54 11.73
N PHE A 440 0.59 -8.99 12.75
CA PHE A 440 0.20 -8.80 14.13
C PHE A 440 0.71 -7.46 14.64
N GLN A 441 -0.17 -6.75 15.33
CA GLN A 441 0.11 -5.57 16.15
C GLN A 441 -0.46 -5.83 17.55
N HIS A 442 -0.38 -4.86 18.47
CA HIS A 442 -1.24 -4.89 19.67
C HIS A 442 -2.67 -4.49 19.29
N ALA A 443 -3.28 -5.31 18.45
CA ALA A 443 -4.55 -5.06 17.80
C ALA A 443 -5.56 -6.16 18.10
N GLY A 444 -6.76 -5.73 18.48
CA GLY A 444 -7.95 -6.54 18.54
C GLY A 444 -9.04 -5.92 17.68
N PHE A 445 -10.29 -6.07 18.10
CA PHE A 445 -11.39 -5.48 17.35
C PHE A 445 -12.66 -5.31 18.19
N ARG A 446 -13.52 -4.44 17.65
CA ARG A 446 -14.93 -4.32 17.99
C ARG A 446 -15.72 -4.72 16.75
N TYR A 447 -16.87 -5.36 16.92
CA TYR A 447 -17.80 -5.57 15.81
C TYR A 447 -18.95 -4.56 15.86
N VAL A 448 -19.55 -4.37 14.70
CA VAL A 448 -20.81 -3.63 14.52
C VAL A 448 -21.84 -4.52 13.85
N VAL A 449 -23.12 -4.15 13.99
CA VAL A 449 -24.24 -4.73 13.24
C VAL A 449 -24.86 -3.61 12.41
N SER A 450 -24.77 -3.75 11.08
CA SER A 450 -25.27 -2.74 10.15
C SER A 450 -25.64 -3.34 8.81
N ASN A 451 -26.82 -2.97 8.30
CA ASN A 451 -27.23 -3.30 6.92
C ASN A 451 -26.63 -2.34 5.89
N ALA A 452 -26.03 -1.23 6.33
CA ALA A 452 -25.35 -0.31 5.43
C ALA A 452 -24.04 -0.97 4.96
N PRO A 453 -23.81 -1.08 3.63
CA PRO A 453 -22.56 -1.60 3.12
C PRO A 453 -21.41 -0.68 3.55
N ALA A 454 -20.24 -1.25 3.82
CA ALA A 454 -19.03 -0.47 4.02
C ALA A 454 -18.69 0.24 2.70
N THR A 455 -18.76 1.57 2.68
CA THR A 455 -18.34 2.37 1.53
C THR A 455 -16.82 2.39 1.48
N LEU A 456 -16.23 1.71 0.50
CA LEU A 456 -14.79 1.68 0.30
C LEU A 456 -14.39 2.82 -0.65
N GLN A 457 -13.68 3.83 -0.15
CA GLN A 457 -13.08 4.86 -1.00
C GLN A 457 -11.81 4.29 -1.66
N SER A 458 -11.93 3.79 -2.89
CA SER A 458 -10.77 3.34 -3.66
C SER A 458 -10.06 4.54 -4.30
N SER A 459 -8.80 4.78 -3.94
CA SER A 459 -7.97 5.84 -4.53
C SER A 459 -6.93 5.29 -5.50
N ASN A 460 -7.39 4.62 -6.54
CA ASN A 460 -6.49 4.10 -7.56
C ASN A 460 -6.15 5.23 -8.56
N TYR A 461 -5.29 6.17 -8.16
CA TYR A 461 -4.52 6.97 -9.12
C TYR A 461 -3.29 6.16 -9.49
N GLU A 462 -3.09 5.96 -10.79
CA GLU A 462 -1.84 5.39 -11.28
C GLU A 462 -0.75 6.47 -11.24
N THR A 463 0.33 6.20 -10.52
CA THR A 463 1.45 7.13 -10.28
C THR A 463 2.78 6.60 -10.82
N ASP A 464 2.82 5.36 -11.30
CA ASP A 464 3.98 4.86 -12.03
C ASP A 464 4.15 5.66 -13.32
N LYS A 465 5.31 6.32 -13.43
CA LYS A 465 5.64 7.20 -14.55
C LYS A 465 5.34 6.57 -15.91
N LEU A 466 5.73 5.31 -16.10
CA LEU A 466 5.59 4.63 -17.39
C LEU A 466 4.11 4.32 -17.68
N LEU A 467 3.35 3.90 -16.67
CA LEU A 467 1.92 3.65 -16.82
C LEU A 467 1.14 4.95 -17.07
N SER A 468 1.51 6.05 -16.43
CA SER A 468 0.92 7.36 -16.67
C SER A 468 1.23 7.93 -18.06
N GLU A 469 2.48 7.80 -18.53
CA GLU A 469 2.87 8.17 -19.89
C GLU A 469 2.07 7.39 -20.94
N TYR A 470 1.83 6.10 -20.71
CA TYR A 470 1.00 5.27 -21.60
C TYR A 470 -0.50 5.57 -21.48
N ALA A 471 -1.01 5.91 -20.29
CA ALA A 471 -2.38 6.38 -20.12
C ALA A 471 -2.61 7.67 -20.93
N GLU A 472 -1.69 8.63 -20.85
CA GLU A 472 -1.74 9.85 -21.67
C GLU A 472 -1.56 9.55 -23.16
N PHE A 473 -0.64 8.67 -23.51
CA PHE A 473 -0.41 8.29 -24.90
C PHE A 473 -1.66 7.66 -25.55
N HIS A 474 -2.41 6.86 -24.78
CA HIS A 474 -3.58 6.14 -25.27
C HIS A 474 -4.89 6.94 -25.15
N TYR A 475 -5.08 7.68 -24.06
CA TYR A 475 -6.36 8.31 -23.73
C TYR A 475 -6.27 9.83 -23.55
N GLY A 476 -5.06 10.36 -23.53
CA GLY A 476 -4.73 11.75 -23.24
C GLY A 476 -5.02 12.75 -24.36
N ASP A 477 -4.45 13.93 -24.18
CA ASP A 477 -4.57 15.01 -25.16
C ASP A 477 -3.65 14.75 -26.37
N THR A 478 -3.96 15.37 -27.51
CA THR A 478 -3.07 15.36 -28.68
C THR A 478 -2.03 16.48 -28.59
N TYR A 479 -0.81 16.22 -29.05
CA TYR A 479 0.31 17.16 -28.99
C TYR A 479 0.86 17.45 -30.39
N PHE A 480 1.23 18.71 -30.65
CA PHE A 480 1.82 19.16 -31.93
C PHE A 480 1.00 18.80 -33.17
N ASP A 481 -0.33 18.84 -33.05
CA ASP A 481 -1.28 18.47 -34.12
C ASP A 481 -1.10 17.02 -34.63
N VAL A 482 -0.46 16.15 -33.83
CA VAL A 482 -0.35 14.72 -34.10
C VAL A 482 -1.60 14.01 -33.55
N PRO A 483 -2.39 13.33 -34.40
CA PRO A 483 -3.56 12.57 -33.96
C PRO A 483 -3.22 11.47 -32.96
N ASN A 484 -4.20 11.03 -32.16
CA ASN A 484 -4.01 9.94 -31.22
C ASN A 484 -3.63 8.65 -31.98
N PHE A 485 -2.51 8.04 -31.59
CA PHE A 485 -1.91 6.95 -32.37
C PHE A 485 -2.74 5.67 -32.36
N PRO A 486 -3.15 5.11 -31.19
CA PRO A 486 -4.07 3.98 -31.14
C PRO A 486 -5.35 4.16 -31.97
N GLU A 487 -6.00 5.34 -31.86
CA GLU A 487 -7.20 5.68 -32.64
C GLU A 487 -6.90 5.69 -34.15
N THR A 488 -5.82 6.35 -34.57
CA THR A 488 -5.39 6.40 -35.97
C THR A 488 -5.11 5.00 -36.54
N LEU A 489 -4.48 4.12 -35.75
CA LEU A 489 -4.21 2.75 -36.18
C LEU A 489 -5.51 1.96 -36.36
N ALA A 490 -6.45 2.08 -35.43
CA ALA A 490 -7.76 1.45 -35.53
C ALA A 490 -8.53 1.94 -36.76
N GLU A 491 -8.52 3.25 -37.05
CA GLU A 491 -9.13 3.82 -38.26
C GLU A 491 -8.53 3.26 -39.55
N ILE A 492 -7.19 3.19 -39.63
CA ILE A 492 -6.49 2.59 -40.77
C ILE A 492 -6.90 1.12 -40.94
N ALA A 493 -6.94 0.36 -39.84
CA ALA A 493 -7.30 -1.05 -39.85
C ALA A 493 -8.75 -1.26 -40.30
N ILE A 494 -9.70 -0.51 -39.73
CA ILE A 494 -11.13 -0.55 -40.08
C ILE A 494 -11.33 -0.17 -41.56
N LYS A 495 -10.65 0.88 -42.04
CA LYS A 495 -10.72 1.27 -43.45
C LYS A 495 -10.18 0.18 -44.38
N ALA A 496 -9.12 -0.52 -43.98
CA ALA A 496 -8.54 -1.61 -44.76
C ALA A 496 -9.43 -2.86 -44.81
N MET A 497 -10.24 -3.10 -43.78
CA MET A 497 -11.22 -4.21 -43.78
C MET A 497 -12.17 -4.11 -44.96
N GLY A 498 -12.68 -2.92 -45.29
CA GLY A 498 -13.67 -2.74 -46.36
C GLY A 498 -14.94 -3.56 -46.07
N ASP A 499 -15.39 -4.37 -47.03
CA ASP A 499 -16.57 -5.24 -46.90
C ASP A 499 -16.26 -6.63 -46.29
N ARG A 500 -15.06 -6.83 -45.73
CA ARG A 500 -14.69 -8.10 -45.10
C ARG A 500 -15.49 -8.33 -43.81
N PRO A 501 -15.67 -9.60 -43.38
CA PRO A 501 -16.28 -9.90 -42.09
C PRO A 501 -15.52 -9.22 -40.94
N ALA A 502 -16.24 -8.59 -40.01
CA ALA A 502 -15.69 -7.90 -38.84
C ALA A 502 -16.19 -8.53 -37.53
N ARG A 503 -16.02 -9.84 -37.36
CA ARG A 503 -16.54 -10.56 -36.18
C ARG A 503 -15.60 -10.42 -34.99
N LYS A 504 -14.34 -10.81 -35.18
CA LYS A 504 -13.32 -10.77 -34.11
C LYS A 504 -12.07 -10.03 -34.56
N ALA A 505 -11.59 -9.10 -33.73
CA ALA A 505 -10.26 -8.52 -33.85
C ALA A 505 -9.38 -8.88 -32.65
N LEU A 506 -8.06 -8.92 -32.86
CA LEU A 506 -7.06 -9.03 -31.82
C LEU A 506 -6.15 -7.80 -31.86
N ASP A 507 -6.04 -7.12 -30.73
CA ASP A 507 -5.04 -6.08 -30.48
C ASP A 507 -3.90 -6.71 -29.66
N LEU A 508 -2.81 -7.05 -30.33
CA LEU A 508 -1.67 -7.78 -29.76
C LEU A 508 -0.53 -6.82 -29.44
N GLY A 509 -0.11 -6.78 -28.18
CA GLY A 509 0.67 -5.67 -27.62
C GLY A 509 -0.20 -4.46 -27.31
N CYS A 510 -1.40 -4.67 -26.76
CA CYS A 510 -2.42 -3.62 -26.63
C CYS A 510 -2.04 -2.49 -25.65
N ALA A 511 -1.01 -2.68 -24.82
CA ALA A 511 -0.65 -1.80 -23.72
C ALA A 511 -1.90 -1.39 -22.92
N SER A 512 -2.21 -0.08 -22.83
CA SER A 512 -3.34 0.43 -22.07
C SER A 512 -4.70 0.21 -22.73
N GLY A 513 -4.78 -0.26 -23.98
CA GLY A 513 -5.99 -0.80 -24.58
C GLY A 513 -6.82 0.12 -25.49
N ARG A 514 -6.41 1.36 -25.76
CA ARG A 514 -7.20 2.28 -26.61
C ARG A 514 -7.57 1.70 -27.99
N SER A 515 -6.63 1.07 -28.70
CA SER A 515 -6.91 0.45 -30.01
C SER A 515 -7.94 -0.67 -29.89
N THR A 516 -7.94 -1.42 -28.78
CA THR A 516 -8.93 -2.46 -28.48
C THR A 516 -10.35 -1.87 -28.48
N PHE A 517 -10.56 -0.74 -27.78
CA PHE A 517 -11.85 -0.05 -27.75
C PHE A 517 -12.23 0.56 -29.11
N GLU A 518 -11.29 1.19 -29.81
CA GLU A 518 -11.58 1.82 -31.12
C GLU A 518 -11.95 0.79 -32.19
N LEU A 519 -11.27 -0.36 -32.22
CA LEU A 519 -11.64 -1.48 -33.08
C LEU A 519 -13.05 -2.00 -32.76
N ALA A 520 -13.46 -2.02 -31.50
CA ALA A 520 -14.78 -2.52 -31.07
C ALA A 520 -15.96 -1.68 -31.58
N ARG A 521 -15.69 -0.50 -32.14
CA ARG A 521 -16.68 0.30 -32.89
C ARG A 521 -17.15 -0.41 -34.16
N HIS A 522 -16.27 -1.19 -34.78
CA HIS A 522 -16.54 -1.89 -36.04
C HIS A 522 -16.68 -3.41 -35.86
N PHE A 523 -15.96 -4.00 -34.90
CA PHE A 523 -15.97 -5.44 -34.67
C PHE A 523 -17.03 -5.85 -33.64
N ASP A 524 -17.57 -7.08 -33.77
CA ASP A 524 -18.50 -7.63 -32.77
C ASP A 524 -17.80 -7.89 -31.44
N HIS A 525 -16.53 -8.28 -31.48
CA HIS A 525 -15.70 -8.56 -30.30
C HIS A 525 -14.22 -8.27 -30.54
N VAL A 526 -13.53 -7.68 -29.56
CA VAL A 526 -12.09 -7.40 -29.63
C VAL A 526 -11.38 -7.91 -28.39
N THR A 527 -10.35 -8.72 -28.60
CA THR A 527 -9.46 -9.18 -27.54
C THR A 527 -8.22 -8.28 -27.52
N GLY A 528 -7.89 -7.66 -26.38
CA GLY A 528 -6.61 -7.02 -26.13
C GLY A 528 -5.66 -7.97 -25.40
N ILE A 529 -4.43 -8.13 -25.88
CA ILE A 529 -3.40 -8.94 -25.21
C ILE A 529 -2.11 -8.14 -25.06
N ASP A 530 -1.55 -8.12 -23.85
CA ASP A 530 -0.21 -7.60 -23.60
C ASP A 530 0.60 -8.53 -22.68
N PHE A 531 1.92 -8.45 -22.73
CA PHE A 531 2.79 -9.20 -21.83
C PHE A 531 2.71 -8.66 -20.40
N SER A 532 2.50 -7.36 -20.24
CA SER A 532 2.45 -6.67 -18.96
C SER A 532 1.03 -6.63 -18.39
N ALA A 533 0.83 -7.31 -17.26
CA ALA A 533 -0.40 -7.19 -16.49
C ALA A 533 -0.69 -5.75 -16.03
N ARG A 534 0.36 -4.93 -15.85
CA ARG A 534 0.24 -3.55 -15.38
C ARG A 534 -0.39 -2.64 -16.42
N PHE A 535 0.02 -2.76 -17.70
CA PHE A 535 -0.56 -1.95 -18.78
C PHE A 535 -2.02 -2.34 -19.06
N ILE A 536 -2.32 -3.65 -19.16
CA ILE A 536 -3.70 -4.10 -19.40
C ILE A 536 -4.66 -3.72 -18.26
N GLY A 537 -4.15 -3.53 -17.04
CA GLY A 537 -4.93 -3.10 -15.89
C GLY A 537 -5.69 -1.80 -16.15
N GLN A 538 -5.11 -0.85 -16.91
CA GLN A 538 -5.76 0.41 -17.27
C GLN A 538 -6.93 0.20 -18.23
N GLY A 539 -6.79 -0.72 -19.20
CA GLY A 539 -7.86 -1.11 -20.12
C GLY A 539 -9.00 -1.83 -19.41
N VAL A 540 -8.67 -2.75 -18.49
CA VAL A 540 -9.65 -3.44 -17.63
C VAL A 540 -10.39 -2.44 -16.75
N GLN A 541 -9.69 -1.49 -16.14
CA GLN A 541 -10.28 -0.45 -15.31
C GLN A 541 -11.27 0.40 -16.12
N LEU A 542 -10.91 0.83 -17.32
CA LEU A 542 -11.83 1.56 -18.19
C LEU A 542 -13.05 0.73 -18.59
N ALA A 543 -12.87 -0.55 -18.91
CA ALA A 543 -13.99 -1.42 -19.29
C ALA A 543 -14.97 -1.63 -18.11
N GLN A 544 -14.46 -1.79 -16.88
CA GLN A 544 -15.27 -2.05 -15.69
C GLN A 544 -15.90 -0.78 -15.09
N GLN A 545 -15.12 0.30 -15.01
CA GLN A 545 -15.48 1.51 -14.27
C GLN A 545 -15.86 2.68 -15.18
N GLY A 546 -15.51 2.61 -16.47
CA GLY A 546 -15.74 3.69 -17.44
C GLY A 546 -14.82 4.90 -17.26
N ILE A 547 -13.86 4.84 -16.33
CA ILE A 547 -13.01 5.95 -15.91
C ILE A 547 -11.57 5.50 -15.65
N LEU A 548 -10.59 6.34 -15.97
CA LEU A 548 -9.17 6.18 -15.71
C LEU A 548 -8.61 7.48 -15.14
N ARG A 549 -7.85 7.38 -14.05
CA ARG A 549 -7.20 8.52 -13.37
C ARG A 549 -5.70 8.27 -13.24
N TYR A 550 -4.89 9.25 -13.61
CA TYR A 550 -3.44 9.14 -13.63
C TYR A 550 -2.76 10.49 -13.43
N THR A 551 -1.50 10.48 -13.01
CA THR A 551 -0.69 11.69 -12.82
C THR A 551 0.36 11.86 -13.91
N LEU A 552 0.54 13.06 -14.44
CA LEU A 552 1.56 13.36 -15.45
C LEU A 552 2.58 14.33 -14.92
N THR A 553 3.85 13.93 -14.94
CA THR A 553 4.96 14.83 -14.60
C THR A 553 4.91 16.10 -15.47
N ASP A 554 5.03 17.26 -14.84
CA ASP A 554 5.13 18.57 -15.46
C ASP A 554 6.58 19.05 -15.47
N GLU A 555 7.17 19.19 -14.28
CA GLU A 555 8.55 19.60 -14.04
C GLU A 555 8.99 19.13 -12.64
N GLY A 556 10.11 18.40 -12.54
CA GLY A 556 10.56 17.82 -11.27
C GLY A 556 9.48 16.93 -10.65
N ASP A 557 9.10 17.22 -9.41
CA ASP A 557 8.05 16.52 -8.67
C ASP A 557 6.64 17.07 -8.94
N LEU A 558 6.51 18.16 -9.73
CA LEU A 558 5.21 18.72 -10.09
C LEU A 558 4.49 17.80 -11.08
N VAL A 559 3.22 17.54 -10.83
CA VAL A 559 2.37 16.69 -11.68
C VAL A 559 1.03 17.35 -12.01
N PHE A 560 0.45 16.98 -13.16
CA PHE A 560 -0.95 17.20 -13.48
C PHE A 560 -1.77 15.95 -13.14
N TYR A 561 -2.91 16.15 -12.50
CA TYR A 561 -3.91 15.09 -12.36
C TYR A 561 -4.80 15.05 -13.59
N LYS A 562 -4.90 13.88 -14.22
CA LYS A 562 -5.72 13.64 -15.40
C LYS A 562 -6.79 12.62 -15.11
N GLU A 563 -7.95 12.86 -15.69
CA GLU A 563 -9.07 11.92 -15.72
C GLU A 563 -9.51 11.74 -17.17
N ARG A 564 -9.78 10.49 -17.55
CA ARG A 564 -10.33 10.11 -18.85
C ARG A 564 -11.48 9.14 -18.64
N THR A 565 -12.57 9.35 -19.37
CA THR A 565 -13.75 8.48 -19.31
C THR A 565 -14.07 7.92 -20.67
N LEU A 566 -14.59 6.68 -20.72
CA LEU A 566 -15.06 6.09 -21.97
C LEU A 566 -16.17 6.94 -22.60
N THR A 567 -17.03 7.54 -21.80
CA THR A 567 -18.07 8.46 -22.27
C THR A 567 -17.48 9.69 -22.93
N GLY A 568 -16.46 10.31 -22.32
CA GLY A 568 -15.78 11.48 -22.88
C GLY A 568 -15.06 11.20 -24.20
N LEU A 569 -14.63 9.95 -24.40
CA LEU A 569 -14.01 9.48 -25.65
C LEU A 569 -15.04 8.96 -26.67
N GLY A 570 -16.33 8.90 -26.33
CA GLY A 570 -17.37 8.33 -27.20
C GLY A 570 -17.32 6.80 -27.34
N LEU A 571 -16.68 6.10 -26.39
CA LEU A 571 -16.40 4.65 -26.43
C LEU A 571 -17.20 3.84 -25.40
N ASP A 572 -18.05 4.45 -24.57
CA ASP A 572 -18.80 3.71 -23.53
C ASP A 572 -19.69 2.60 -24.12
N HIS A 573 -20.27 2.84 -25.30
CA HIS A 573 -21.15 1.90 -26.00
C HIS A 573 -20.48 0.62 -26.50
N VAL A 574 -19.14 0.52 -26.46
CA VAL A 574 -18.39 -0.67 -26.91
C VAL A 574 -17.71 -1.43 -25.76
N LYS A 575 -17.88 -1.00 -24.50
CA LYS A 575 -17.19 -1.62 -23.36
C LYS A 575 -17.48 -3.11 -23.17
N ASP A 576 -18.70 -3.56 -23.52
CA ASP A 576 -19.10 -4.97 -23.39
C ASP A 576 -18.61 -5.84 -24.56
N LYS A 577 -17.96 -5.24 -25.57
CA LYS A 577 -17.39 -5.93 -26.73
C LYS A 577 -15.88 -6.18 -26.59
N VAL A 578 -15.26 -5.73 -25.49
CA VAL A 578 -13.82 -5.86 -25.29
C VAL A 578 -13.50 -6.79 -24.12
N GLU A 579 -12.37 -7.46 -24.22
CA GLU A 579 -11.79 -8.24 -23.13
C GLU A 579 -10.27 -8.11 -23.17
N PHE A 580 -9.61 -8.25 -22.02
CA PHE A 580 -8.16 -8.11 -21.91
C PHE A 580 -7.55 -9.37 -21.28
N TYR A 581 -6.41 -9.81 -21.79
CA TYR A 581 -5.63 -10.90 -21.22
C TYR A 581 -4.15 -10.55 -21.14
N GLN A 582 -3.50 -11.09 -20.12
CA GLN A 582 -2.03 -11.16 -20.13
C GLN A 582 -1.58 -12.34 -21.01
N GLY A 583 -0.64 -12.09 -21.91
CA GLY A 583 -0.13 -13.14 -22.80
C GLY A 583 1.19 -12.79 -23.48
N ASP A 584 2.01 -13.81 -23.70
CA ASP A 584 3.25 -13.70 -24.49
C ASP A 584 2.94 -13.85 -25.99
N ALA A 585 3.15 -12.79 -26.77
CA ALA A 585 2.96 -12.79 -28.21
C ALA A 585 3.84 -13.83 -28.95
N CYS A 586 4.99 -14.20 -28.39
CA CYS A 586 5.87 -15.24 -28.93
C CYS A 586 5.41 -16.67 -28.56
N ASN A 587 4.43 -16.80 -27.65
CA ASN A 587 3.93 -18.08 -27.15
C ASN A 587 2.43 -18.02 -26.78
N LEU A 588 1.59 -17.54 -27.70
CA LEU A 588 0.16 -17.39 -27.46
C LEU A 588 -0.56 -18.74 -27.27
N LYS A 589 -1.45 -18.80 -26.28
CA LYS A 589 -2.29 -19.99 -26.01
C LYS A 589 -3.14 -20.35 -27.25
N PRO A 590 -3.41 -21.64 -27.52
CA PRO A 590 -4.20 -22.09 -28.67
C PRO A 590 -5.59 -21.45 -28.80
N LEU A 591 -6.20 -21.03 -27.69
CA LEU A 591 -7.56 -20.47 -27.66
C LEU A 591 -7.72 -19.14 -28.43
N PHE A 592 -6.64 -18.37 -28.59
CA PHE A 592 -6.67 -17.12 -29.36
C PHE A 592 -6.60 -17.45 -30.85
N SER A 593 -7.74 -17.59 -31.53
CA SER A 593 -7.79 -17.87 -32.98
C SER A 593 -9.11 -17.41 -33.58
N GLY A 594 -9.21 -17.47 -34.91
CA GLY A 594 -10.41 -17.13 -35.65
C GLY A 594 -10.64 -15.63 -35.81
N TYR A 595 -9.56 -14.83 -35.80
CA TYR A 595 -9.64 -13.39 -35.95
C TYR A 595 -9.74 -12.99 -37.43
N ASP A 596 -10.59 -12.01 -37.71
CA ASP A 596 -10.70 -11.38 -39.03
C ASP A 596 -9.65 -10.27 -39.22
N LEU A 597 -9.18 -9.69 -38.11
CA LEU A 597 -8.09 -8.72 -38.06
C LEU A 597 -7.17 -9.00 -36.86
N ILE A 598 -5.87 -8.90 -37.05
CA ILE A 598 -4.90 -8.74 -35.95
C ILE A 598 -4.11 -7.45 -36.15
N LEU A 599 -4.12 -6.60 -35.14
CA LEU A 599 -3.26 -5.42 -35.02
C LEU A 599 -2.10 -5.76 -34.09
N ALA A 600 -0.86 -5.60 -34.57
CA ALA A 600 0.36 -5.70 -33.78
C ALA A 600 1.03 -4.32 -33.75
N ALA A 601 0.62 -3.48 -32.79
CA ALA A 601 1.01 -2.08 -32.73
C ALA A 601 2.33 -1.89 -31.95
N ASN A 602 3.36 -1.34 -32.60
CA ASN A 602 4.70 -1.11 -32.04
C ASN A 602 5.28 -2.30 -31.24
N LEU A 603 4.95 -3.53 -31.68
CA LEU A 603 5.22 -4.73 -30.91
C LEU A 603 6.52 -5.43 -31.30
N ILE A 604 6.78 -5.59 -32.61
CA ILE A 604 7.75 -6.58 -33.08
C ILE A 604 9.21 -6.27 -32.68
N ASP A 605 9.55 -5.00 -32.49
CA ASP A 605 10.89 -4.56 -32.04
C ASP A 605 11.05 -4.56 -30.51
N ARG A 606 10.02 -5.03 -29.79
CA ARG A 606 10.03 -5.23 -28.32
C ARG A 606 9.93 -6.70 -27.91
N LEU A 607 9.86 -7.63 -28.86
CA LEU A 607 9.78 -9.07 -28.60
C LEU A 607 11.17 -9.69 -28.43
N TYR A 608 11.29 -10.67 -27.54
CA TYR A 608 12.56 -11.39 -27.38
C TYR A 608 12.93 -12.25 -28.60
N ASP A 609 11.93 -12.73 -29.36
CA ASP A 609 12.10 -13.50 -30.59
C ASP A 609 10.91 -13.24 -31.55
N PRO A 610 10.92 -12.12 -32.29
CA PRO A 610 9.81 -11.71 -33.15
C PRO A 610 9.51 -12.71 -34.28
N ALA A 611 10.49 -13.53 -34.69
CA ALA A 611 10.28 -14.55 -35.69
C ALA A 611 9.27 -15.62 -35.23
N LYS A 612 9.17 -15.92 -33.93
CA LYS A 612 8.16 -16.86 -33.39
C LYS A 612 6.74 -16.38 -33.63
N LEU A 613 6.47 -15.10 -33.35
CA LEU A 613 5.18 -14.49 -33.64
C LEU A 613 4.91 -14.53 -35.15
N LEU A 614 5.82 -13.97 -35.96
CA LEU A 614 5.61 -13.81 -37.40
C LEU A 614 5.42 -15.15 -38.12
N ASN A 615 6.12 -16.21 -37.70
CA ASN A 615 5.95 -17.54 -38.30
C ASN A 615 4.63 -18.22 -37.89
N SER A 616 4.05 -17.88 -36.73
CA SER A 616 2.86 -18.57 -36.20
C SER A 616 1.56 -17.79 -36.35
N ILE A 617 1.61 -16.47 -36.58
CA ILE A 617 0.44 -15.58 -36.56
C ILE A 617 -0.61 -15.93 -37.63
N HIS A 618 -0.21 -16.54 -38.75
CA HIS A 618 -1.13 -17.03 -39.77
C HIS A 618 -2.14 -18.07 -39.22
N THR A 619 -1.79 -18.84 -38.20
CA THR A 619 -2.70 -19.83 -37.58
C THR A 619 -3.84 -19.19 -36.79
N ARG A 620 -3.73 -17.88 -36.52
CA ARG A 620 -4.64 -17.10 -35.67
C ARG A 620 -5.67 -16.33 -36.48
N ILE A 621 -5.38 -16.09 -37.76
CA ILE A 621 -6.16 -15.27 -38.69
C ILE A 621 -6.98 -16.15 -39.63
N ASN A 622 -8.23 -15.77 -39.89
CA ASN A 622 -9.08 -16.40 -40.90
C ASN A 622 -8.52 -16.16 -42.31
N THR A 623 -8.70 -17.10 -43.24
CA THR A 623 -8.32 -16.86 -44.64
C THR A 623 -9.06 -15.63 -45.19
N GLY A 624 -8.34 -14.71 -45.84
CA GLY A 624 -8.86 -13.41 -46.27
C GLY A 624 -8.88 -12.33 -45.16
N GLY A 625 -8.54 -12.68 -43.92
CA GLY A 625 -8.36 -11.75 -42.81
C GLY A 625 -7.05 -10.96 -42.91
N LEU A 626 -6.95 -9.89 -42.12
CA LEU A 626 -5.85 -8.93 -42.19
C LEU A 626 -4.91 -9.01 -40.98
N LEU A 627 -3.62 -8.83 -41.23
CA LEU A 627 -2.58 -8.58 -40.24
C LEU A 627 -2.02 -7.17 -40.47
N MET A 628 -2.16 -6.30 -39.49
CA MET A 628 -1.56 -4.98 -39.50
C MET A 628 -0.37 -4.96 -38.54
N ILE A 629 0.82 -4.66 -39.05
CA ILE A 629 2.03 -4.53 -38.24
C ILE A 629 2.48 -3.08 -38.27
N THR A 630 2.73 -2.53 -37.08
CA THR A 630 3.31 -1.21 -36.94
C THR A 630 4.55 -1.29 -36.04
N SER A 631 5.60 -0.55 -36.38
CA SER A 631 6.77 -0.39 -35.50
C SER A 631 7.69 0.71 -36.02
N PRO A 632 8.40 1.43 -35.13
CA PRO A 632 9.45 2.37 -35.52
C PRO A 632 10.76 1.66 -35.92
N TYR A 633 10.83 0.33 -35.77
CA TYR A 633 11.99 -0.52 -36.07
C TYR A 633 13.27 -0.06 -35.36
N THR A 634 13.13 0.32 -34.09
CA THR A 634 14.23 0.88 -33.30
C THR A 634 15.30 -0.14 -32.94
N TRP A 635 14.95 -1.44 -32.94
CA TRP A 635 15.83 -2.59 -32.71
C TRP A 635 16.90 -2.34 -31.65
N LEU A 636 16.51 -2.52 -30.38
CA LEU A 636 17.40 -2.37 -29.23
C LEU A 636 17.73 -3.73 -28.64
N THR A 637 19.02 -3.98 -28.40
CA THR A 637 19.50 -5.28 -27.87
C THR A 637 19.01 -5.61 -26.47
N GLU A 638 18.49 -4.61 -25.75
CA GLU A 638 17.82 -4.77 -24.46
C GLU A 638 16.47 -5.51 -24.56
N HIS A 639 15.80 -5.45 -25.72
CA HIS A 639 14.53 -6.15 -25.96
C HIS A 639 14.70 -7.39 -26.82
N THR A 640 15.46 -7.28 -27.92
CA THR A 640 15.66 -8.35 -28.87
C THR A 640 17.15 -8.55 -29.10
N LYS A 641 17.68 -9.73 -28.78
CA LYS A 641 19.09 -10.04 -29.10
C LYS A 641 19.33 -9.88 -30.60
N ARG A 642 20.52 -9.41 -30.97
CA ARG A 642 20.85 -9.05 -32.36
C ARG A 642 20.61 -10.20 -33.34
N GLU A 643 20.89 -11.43 -32.94
CA GLU A 643 20.66 -12.64 -33.74
C GLU A 643 19.18 -12.91 -34.05
N PHE A 644 18.24 -12.30 -33.30
CA PHE A 644 16.79 -12.44 -33.50
C PHE A 644 16.16 -11.23 -34.19
N TRP A 645 16.95 -10.24 -34.61
CA TRP A 645 16.42 -9.14 -35.40
C TRP A 645 15.95 -9.66 -36.75
N VAL A 646 14.73 -9.28 -37.16
CA VAL A 646 14.18 -9.69 -38.46
C VAL A 646 14.59 -8.74 -39.58
N GLY A 647 15.22 -7.61 -39.28
CA GLY A 647 15.85 -6.71 -40.24
C GLY A 647 16.62 -5.60 -39.53
N GLY A 648 17.03 -4.55 -40.26
CA GLY A 648 17.82 -3.45 -39.70
C GLY A 648 19.32 -3.76 -39.61
N PHE A 649 19.83 -4.67 -40.43
CA PHE A 649 21.23 -5.08 -40.45
C PHE A 649 21.75 -5.27 -41.89
N LYS A 650 23.03 -5.60 -42.01
CA LYS A 650 23.67 -5.92 -43.29
C LYS A 650 23.64 -7.43 -43.55
N ARG A 651 23.15 -7.84 -44.72
CA ARG A 651 23.19 -9.24 -45.20
C ARG A 651 23.94 -9.26 -46.53
N ASP A 652 25.03 -10.03 -46.60
CA ASP A 652 25.90 -10.11 -47.78
C ASP A 652 26.42 -8.75 -48.29
N GLY A 653 26.64 -7.79 -47.37
CA GLY A 653 27.09 -6.43 -47.68
C GLY A 653 25.96 -5.44 -48.01
N GLU A 654 24.76 -5.94 -48.34
CA GLU A 654 23.59 -5.15 -48.68
C GLU A 654 22.74 -4.80 -47.45
N ASN A 655 21.98 -3.70 -47.55
CA ASN A 655 21.01 -3.35 -46.52
C ASN A 655 19.86 -4.36 -46.52
N PHE A 656 19.57 -4.95 -45.36
CA PHE A 656 18.41 -5.81 -45.16
C PHE A 656 17.45 -5.11 -44.20
N THR A 657 16.38 -4.50 -44.73
CA THR A 657 15.44 -3.70 -43.95
C THR A 657 14.47 -4.59 -43.16
N THR A 658 13.82 -4.06 -42.13
CA THR A 658 12.75 -4.80 -41.43
C THR A 658 11.63 -5.22 -42.39
N LEU A 659 11.29 -4.36 -43.36
CA LEU A 659 10.30 -4.69 -44.38
C LEU A 659 10.72 -5.88 -45.26
N ASP A 660 12.00 -5.99 -45.61
CA ASP A 660 12.51 -7.15 -46.35
C ASP A 660 12.38 -8.44 -45.52
N GLY A 661 12.69 -8.36 -44.22
CA GLY A 661 12.47 -9.44 -43.27
C GLY A 661 11.01 -9.85 -43.13
N LEU A 662 10.10 -8.88 -43.00
CA LEU A 662 8.67 -9.13 -42.95
C LEU A 662 8.18 -9.82 -44.24
N LYS A 663 8.63 -9.36 -45.42
CA LYS A 663 8.31 -10.01 -46.70
C LYS A 663 8.82 -11.45 -46.76
N GLU A 664 10.05 -11.69 -46.30
CA GLU A 664 10.66 -13.04 -46.29
C GLU A 664 9.92 -14.01 -45.37
N ILE A 665 9.55 -13.57 -44.16
CA ILE A 665 8.90 -14.43 -43.16
C ILE A 665 7.40 -14.60 -43.46
N LEU A 666 6.67 -13.50 -43.67
CA LEU A 666 5.21 -13.52 -43.84
C LEU A 666 4.79 -13.96 -45.25
N GLY A 667 5.63 -13.77 -46.26
CA GLY A 667 5.30 -14.04 -47.67
C GLY A 667 4.87 -15.47 -47.98
N LYS A 668 5.11 -16.42 -47.07
CA LYS A 668 4.61 -17.81 -47.16
C LYS A 668 3.09 -17.91 -47.05
N HIS A 669 2.48 -17.06 -46.22
CA HIS A 669 1.06 -17.15 -45.85
C HIS A 669 0.29 -15.84 -46.11
N PHE A 670 1.00 -14.74 -46.34
CA PHE A 670 0.43 -13.41 -46.46
C PHE A 670 0.89 -12.69 -47.72
N LYS A 671 0.02 -11.81 -48.22
CA LYS A 671 0.31 -10.85 -49.28
C LYS A 671 0.27 -9.43 -48.71
N LEU A 672 1.32 -8.64 -48.91
CA LEU A 672 1.30 -7.21 -48.58
C LEU A 672 0.30 -6.51 -49.50
N ILE A 673 -0.74 -5.89 -48.91
CA ILE A 673 -1.80 -5.19 -49.66
C ILE A 673 -1.75 -3.67 -49.50
N GLN A 674 -1.13 -3.17 -48.44
CA GLN A 674 -0.98 -1.73 -48.19
C GLN A 674 0.28 -1.43 -47.36
N GLY A 675 0.91 -0.29 -47.66
CA GLY A 675 2.12 0.18 -47.00
C GLY A 675 3.41 -0.09 -47.80
N PRO A 676 4.57 0.37 -47.31
CA PRO A 676 4.75 1.05 -46.03
C PRO A 676 4.20 2.49 -46.04
N GLN A 677 3.57 2.90 -44.94
CA GLN A 677 3.20 4.30 -44.67
C GLN A 677 3.68 4.69 -43.27
N SER A 678 4.10 5.93 -43.07
CA SER A 678 4.54 6.42 -41.76
C SER A 678 3.38 7.05 -41.00
N VAL A 679 3.17 6.62 -39.76
CA VAL A 679 2.21 7.22 -38.83
C VAL A 679 2.98 7.84 -37.66
N PRO A 680 2.87 9.17 -37.45
CA PRO A 680 3.52 9.82 -36.32
C PRO A 680 2.80 9.51 -35.01
N PHE A 681 3.57 9.53 -33.93
CA PHE A 681 3.03 9.45 -32.58
C PHE A 681 3.89 10.24 -31.60
N VAL A 682 3.26 10.74 -30.53
CA VAL A 682 3.93 11.54 -29.50
C VAL A 682 3.68 10.90 -28.13
N ILE A 683 4.75 10.62 -27.41
CA ILE A 683 4.69 10.29 -25.98
C ILE A 683 5.15 11.52 -25.21
N ARG A 684 4.30 12.03 -24.31
CA ARG A 684 4.63 13.15 -23.43
C ARG A 684 5.32 12.61 -22.18
N GLU A 685 6.56 13.00 -21.94
CA GLU A 685 7.25 12.72 -20.67
C GLU A 685 7.00 13.85 -19.65
N THR A 686 7.12 15.10 -20.09
CA THR A 686 6.84 16.29 -19.27
C THR A 686 6.22 17.39 -20.13
N SER A 687 5.82 18.53 -19.56
CA SER A 687 5.27 19.62 -20.39
C SER A 687 6.28 20.23 -21.35
N ARG A 688 7.58 19.95 -21.15
CA ARG A 688 8.67 20.46 -21.98
C ARG A 688 9.49 19.35 -22.64
N LYS A 689 9.18 18.07 -22.38
CA LYS A 689 9.85 16.92 -22.97
C LYS A 689 8.83 15.96 -23.59
N HIS A 690 8.93 15.81 -24.90
CA HIS A 690 8.08 14.89 -25.67
C HIS A 690 8.97 14.04 -26.58
N GLN A 691 8.62 12.78 -26.74
CA GLN A 691 9.19 11.89 -27.74
C GLN A 691 8.27 11.86 -28.96
N HIS A 692 8.73 12.44 -30.07
CA HIS A 692 8.04 12.37 -31.36
C HIS A 692 8.66 11.28 -32.23
N THR A 693 7.88 10.27 -32.61
CA THR A 693 8.37 9.08 -33.33
C THR A 693 7.50 8.80 -34.56
N LEU A 694 8.06 8.14 -35.57
CA LEU A 694 7.32 7.63 -36.74
C LEU A 694 7.29 6.10 -36.69
N SER A 695 6.10 5.51 -36.74
CA SER A 695 5.93 4.07 -36.94
C SER A 695 5.63 3.76 -38.39
N GLU A 696 6.34 2.81 -38.98
CA GLU A 696 5.98 2.26 -40.29
C GLU A 696 4.81 1.29 -40.12
N VAL A 697 3.78 1.46 -40.95
CA VAL A 697 2.56 0.64 -40.96
C VAL A 697 2.49 -0.16 -42.25
N THR A 698 2.26 -1.47 -42.10
CA THR A 698 2.02 -2.40 -43.22
C THR A 698 0.78 -3.25 -42.94
N ILE A 699 0.02 -3.56 -43.99
CA ILE A 699 -1.18 -4.40 -43.90
C ILE A 699 -1.07 -5.56 -44.86
N TRP A 700 -1.29 -6.75 -44.34
CA TRP A 700 -1.06 -8.02 -44.99
C TRP A 700 -2.36 -8.83 -44.99
N GLU A 701 -2.73 -9.39 -46.13
CA GLU A 701 -3.89 -10.27 -46.26
C GLU A 701 -3.43 -11.72 -46.18
N LYS A 702 -4.08 -12.53 -45.33
CA LYS A 702 -3.80 -13.97 -45.27
C LYS A 702 -4.36 -14.66 -46.50
N VAL A 703 -3.48 -15.28 -47.29
CA VAL A 703 -3.84 -15.99 -48.54
C VAL A 703 -3.91 -17.52 -48.38
N SER A 704 -3.24 -18.09 -47.37
CA SER A 704 -3.24 -19.54 -47.10
C SER A 704 -3.05 -19.86 -45.63
#